data_AF-W7EY15-F1
#
_entry.id   AF-W7EY15-F1
#
_cell.length_a   1.000
_cell.length_b   1.000
_cell.length_c   1.000
_cell.angle_alpha   90.00
_cell.angle_beta   90.00
_cell.angle_gamma   90.00
#
_symmetry.space_group_name_H-M   'P 1'
#
loop_
_entity.id
_entity.type
_entity.pdbx_description
1 polymer ?
#
loop_
_entity_poly.entity_id
_entity_poly.type
_entity_poly.pdbx_seq_one_letter_code
_entity_poly.pdbx_strand_id
1 'polypeptide(L)'
;MGLKKPVATQGGGQVGGSSQDAKHVLDEFGQQVYNEKVKTEAQTYKGELEGLLTSATLLRELVGTTDTCTLVKEYYERVNKGGGGKGERYPCTNLKGNPNEERFSNTLGGQCTNEKMRSDGIGACAPYRRLHLCHHNLESIQTNNYNSGNAKHDLLAEVCMAAKYEGESLTRYHREYQHKYGDSPSQLCTVLARSFADIGDIIRGKDLFYGNTQEKEKRDKLEDNLKNIFAKIHSGLSNNVVKDRYQNDGDNYYKLREDWWTANRETVWKAMTCSEDLKDASYFRQTCSNGQHKTQNNCRCENKSGAKDADQVPTYFDYVPQYLRWFEEWAEDFCRLRKHKLKNAKEQCRRVEKGEHKYCDLNRHDCVKTIRGDHDFVEEDYCNDCSVACKPFVKWIDNQKLEFLKQREKYKSEMQKYKNGGGGSGSRRQKRDAGGATTTNYDGYEKKFYEKFKGKCGTVNKFLQLLNNETTCTKNGDIEEGGNIDFKNVKRSSATGDDSNKTFYRTTYCEACPWCGAEQERNGGNGKWIAKRDETCGIGKEYGDYKKTEIPILTGDTRKSDMVQKYKKFCDSVNGKNGEPGAPSAAKGGGKGKNGDNITETWECYYKKKNENDVGSRAINFCVLQDDKAGTSKKKKIQYVL
;
A
#
# COMPACT_ATOMS: atom_id res chain seq x y z
N MET A 1 67.83 11.57 -6.45
CA MET A 1 66.35 11.60 -6.50
C MET A 1 65.84 10.19 -6.36
N GLY A 2 65.14 9.90 -5.27
CA GLY A 2 64.63 8.56 -4.98
C GLY A 2 64.23 8.50 -3.52
N LEU A 3 62.98 8.83 -3.22
CA LEU A 3 62.42 8.65 -1.89
C LEU A 3 61.14 7.82 -1.97
N LYS A 4 61.16 6.76 -1.17
CA LYS A 4 60.17 5.71 -0.96
C LYS A 4 58.77 6.28 -0.71
N LYS A 5 57.76 5.71 -1.36
CA LYS A 5 56.35 5.86 -0.96
C LYS A 5 56.06 4.97 0.26
N PRO A 6 55.43 5.49 1.33
CA PRO A 6 54.90 4.65 2.39
C PRO A 6 53.54 4.06 2.02
N VAL A 7 53.28 2.88 2.58
CA VAL A 7 52.03 2.13 2.58
C VAL A 7 50.98 2.89 3.41
N ALA A 8 49.74 2.99 2.92
CA ALA A 8 48.61 3.56 3.65
C ALA A 8 47.53 2.49 3.88
N THR A 9 47.19 2.32 5.16
CA THR A 9 46.25 1.38 5.76
C THR A 9 44.79 1.85 5.64
N GLN A 10 43.85 0.90 5.71
CA GLN A 10 42.39 1.06 5.74
C GLN A 10 41.86 2.21 6.61
N GLY A 11 40.78 2.86 6.16
CA GLY A 11 39.96 3.74 7.01
C GLY A 11 38.71 4.29 6.32
N GLY A 12 37.54 3.87 6.82
CA GLY A 12 36.30 4.66 6.86
C GLY A 12 35.68 5.09 5.52
N GLY A 13 34.77 4.27 5.00
CA GLY A 13 33.83 4.70 3.97
C GLY A 13 33.00 5.89 4.47
N GLN A 14 33.36 7.07 3.95
CA GLN A 14 32.69 8.34 4.19
C GLN A 14 31.26 8.24 3.59
N VAL A 15 30.26 8.14 4.45
CA VAL A 15 28.84 8.23 4.09
C VAL A 15 28.58 9.66 3.61
N GLY A 16 28.66 9.87 2.30
CA GLY A 16 28.27 11.11 1.65
C GLY A 16 26.79 11.37 1.86
N GLY A 17 26.48 12.57 2.39
CA GLY A 17 25.12 13.04 2.66
C GLY A 17 24.28 13.16 1.40
N SER A 18 23.56 12.08 1.09
CA SER A 18 22.26 12.11 0.44
C SER A 18 21.25 11.70 1.51
N SER A 19 20.14 12.44 1.64
CA SER A 19 19.07 12.08 2.56
C SER A 19 18.42 10.78 2.08
N GLN A 20 18.97 9.63 2.48
CA GLN A 20 18.51 8.31 2.04
C GLN A 20 16.99 8.17 2.23
N ASP A 21 16.33 7.53 1.27
CA ASP A 21 14.91 7.22 1.30
C ASP A 21 14.62 5.93 2.09
N ALA A 22 13.33 5.62 2.30
CA ALA A 22 12.94 4.49 3.14
C ALA A 22 13.33 3.16 2.50
N LYS A 23 13.12 2.98 1.19
CA LYS A 23 13.51 1.73 0.50
C LYS A 23 15.01 1.45 0.57
N HIS A 24 15.87 2.47 0.41
CA HIS A 24 17.32 2.29 0.56
C HIS A 24 17.69 1.84 1.96
N VAL A 25 17.15 2.52 2.98
CA VAL A 25 17.44 2.18 4.37
C VAL A 25 16.93 0.78 4.71
N LEU A 26 15.69 0.45 4.35
CA LEU A 26 15.12 -0.87 4.62
C LEU A 26 15.95 -1.98 3.97
N ASP A 27 16.30 -1.85 2.69
CA ASP A 27 17.12 -2.85 1.99
C ASP A 27 18.53 -2.98 2.57
N GLU A 28 19.14 -1.87 3.01
CA GLU A 28 20.45 -1.86 3.66
C GLU A 28 20.44 -2.63 4.99
N PHE A 29 19.43 -2.40 5.84
CA PHE A 29 19.28 -3.16 7.08
C PHE A 29 18.93 -4.63 6.81
N GLY A 30 18.14 -4.90 5.77
CA GLY A 30 17.85 -6.28 5.32
C GLY A 30 19.14 -7.01 4.93
N GLN A 31 20.03 -6.33 4.19
CA GLN A 31 21.33 -6.85 3.81
C GLN A 31 22.23 -7.14 5.03
N GLN A 32 22.27 -6.23 6.01
CA GLN A 32 23.03 -6.44 7.24
C GLN A 32 22.55 -7.69 7.99
N VAL A 33 21.24 -7.83 8.16
CA VAL A 33 20.63 -9.01 8.81
C VAL A 33 20.92 -10.29 8.04
N TYR A 34 20.85 -10.23 6.70
CA TYR A 34 21.17 -11.35 5.85
C TYR A 34 22.64 -11.78 6.02
N ASN A 35 23.58 -10.85 5.90
CA ASN A 35 25.01 -11.15 5.93
C ASN A 35 25.49 -11.63 7.31
N GLU A 36 25.01 -11.01 8.39
CA GLU A 36 25.50 -11.32 9.74
C GLU A 36 24.90 -12.59 10.35
N LYS A 37 23.65 -12.92 9.99
CA LYS A 37 22.94 -14.07 10.57
C LYS A 37 22.60 -15.10 9.52
N VAL A 38 21.75 -14.71 8.58
CA VAL A 38 21.00 -15.67 7.77
C VAL A 38 21.92 -16.44 6.85
N LYS A 39 22.82 -15.74 6.15
CA LYS A 39 23.80 -16.35 5.27
C LYS A 39 24.69 -17.32 6.03
N THR A 40 25.23 -16.92 7.17
CA THR A 40 26.12 -17.76 7.99
C THR A 40 25.41 -19.00 8.53
N GLU A 41 24.19 -18.84 9.06
CA GLU A 41 23.42 -19.95 9.63
C GLU A 41 22.93 -20.94 8.56
N ALA A 42 22.48 -20.45 7.40
CA ALA A 42 21.96 -21.29 6.34
C ALA A 42 23.06 -21.95 5.49
N GLN A 43 24.24 -21.33 5.34
CA GLN A 43 25.32 -21.85 4.49
C GLN A 43 25.77 -23.25 4.94
N THR A 44 25.74 -23.54 6.25
CA THR A 44 26.08 -24.85 6.81
C THR A 44 25.16 -25.97 6.32
N TYR A 45 23.92 -25.64 5.94
CA TYR A 45 22.86 -26.60 5.60
C TYR A 45 22.36 -26.47 4.16
N LYS A 46 22.86 -25.47 3.41
CA LYS A 46 22.38 -25.12 2.07
C LYS A 46 22.30 -26.33 1.16
N GLY A 47 23.34 -27.17 1.10
CA GLY A 47 23.39 -28.33 0.20
C GLY A 47 22.27 -29.36 0.43
N GLU A 48 21.85 -29.58 1.68
CA GLU A 48 20.75 -30.52 1.97
C GLU A 48 19.38 -29.93 1.61
N LEU A 49 19.22 -28.61 1.66
CA LEU A 49 17.95 -27.90 1.47
C LEU A 49 17.74 -27.35 0.07
N GLU A 50 18.82 -27.17 -0.69
CA GLU A 50 18.80 -26.67 -2.06
C GLU A 50 18.01 -27.63 -2.96
N GLY A 51 17.02 -27.05 -3.65
CA GLY A 51 16.24 -27.73 -4.66
C GLY A 51 16.95 -27.68 -6.01
N LEU A 52 16.68 -28.67 -6.86
CA LEU A 52 17.19 -28.77 -8.21
C LEU A 52 15.97 -28.90 -9.11
N LEU A 53 15.71 -27.90 -9.96
CA LEU A 53 14.55 -27.90 -10.85
C LEU A 53 14.55 -29.14 -11.77
N THR A 54 15.73 -29.56 -12.24
CA THR A 54 15.90 -30.76 -13.07
C THR A 54 15.50 -32.06 -12.37
N SER A 55 15.48 -32.06 -11.03
CA SER A 55 15.09 -33.21 -10.20
C SER A 55 13.63 -33.16 -9.76
N ALA A 56 12.87 -32.14 -10.15
CA ALA A 56 11.43 -32.11 -9.94
C ALA A 56 10.77 -33.29 -10.69
N THR A 57 9.79 -33.93 -10.06
CA THR A 57 9.20 -35.20 -10.49
C THR A 57 8.71 -35.16 -11.93
N LEU A 58 8.08 -34.06 -12.33
CA LEU A 58 7.53 -33.91 -13.68
C LEU A 58 8.60 -33.60 -14.73
N LEU A 59 9.83 -33.26 -14.35
CA LEU A 59 10.91 -32.89 -15.26
C LEU A 59 11.91 -34.02 -15.54
N ARG A 60 12.06 -35.01 -14.64
CA ARG A 60 13.15 -36.02 -14.60
C ARG A 60 13.49 -36.73 -15.93
N GLU A 61 12.56 -36.90 -16.86
CA GLU A 61 12.76 -37.76 -18.04
C GLU A 61 13.17 -37.02 -19.33
N LEU A 62 13.16 -35.68 -19.36
CA LEU A 62 13.23 -34.89 -20.60
C LEU A 62 14.02 -33.56 -20.49
N VAL A 63 14.93 -33.43 -19.51
CA VAL A 63 15.64 -32.15 -19.31
C VAL A 63 16.74 -31.95 -20.36
N GLY A 64 16.50 -31.08 -21.34
CA GLY A 64 17.49 -30.67 -22.35
C GLY A 64 18.27 -29.39 -22.01
N THR A 65 17.96 -28.73 -20.88
CA THR A 65 18.53 -27.41 -20.51
C THR A 65 18.65 -27.24 -19.00
N THR A 66 19.61 -26.42 -18.56
CA THR A 66 19.73 -25.96 -17.17
C THR A 66 19.11 -24.57 -16.94
N ASP A 67 18.62 -23.93 -18.01
CA ASP A 67 18.03 -22.60 -17.90
C ASP A 67 16.75 -22.63 -17.05
N THR A 68 16.77 -21.85 -15.98
CA THR A 68 15.69 -21.76 -14.99
C THR A 68 14.37 -21.32 -15.64
N CYS A 69 14.41 -20.35 -16.55
CA CYS A 69 13.19 -19.81 -17.16
C CYS A 69 12.48 -20.86 -18.03
N THR A 70 13.27 -21.63 -18.79
CA THR A 70 12.81 -22.72 -19.64
C THR A 70 12.31 -23.90 -18.80
N LEU A 71 13.06 -24.33 -17.78
CA LEU A 71 12.65 -25.42 -16.88
C LEU A 71 11.31 -25.15 -16.18
N VAL A 72 11.12 -23.93 -15.68
CA VAL A 72 9.85 -23.55 -15.02
C VAL A 72 8.69 -23.52 -16.01
N LYS A 73 8.93 -23.09 -17.25
CA LYS A 73 7.93 -23.12 -18.32
C LYS A 73 7.55 -24.57 -18.67
N GLU A 74 8.53 -25.45 -18.86
CA GLU A 74 8.28 -26.88 -19.12
C GLU A 74 7.51 -27.53 -17.96
N TYR A 75 7.87 -27.21 -16.72
CA TYR A 75 7.16 -27.71 -15.54
C TYR A 75 5.68 -27.30 -15.58
N TYR A 76 5.39 -26.02 -15.87
CA TYR A 76 4.03 -25.51 -16.02
C TYR A 76 3.24 -26.25 -17.11
N GLU A 77 3.85 -26.47 -18.28
CA GLU A 77 3.20 -27.13 -19.42
C GLU A 77 2.82 -28.58 -19.10
N ARG A 78 3.67 -29.29 -18.36
CA ARG A 78 3.42 -30.68 -17.93
C ARG A 78 2.35 -30.76 -16.85
N VAL A 79 2.40 -29.90 -15.83
CA VAL A 79 1.37 -29.84 -14.78
C VAL A 79 -0.02 -29.58 -15.37
N ASN A 80 -0.10 -28.78 -16.44
CA ASN A 80 -1.36 -28.39 -17.06
C ASN A 80 -1.72 -29.18 -18.33
N LYS A 81 -1.11 -30.35 -18.58
CA LYS A 81 -1.44 -31.25 -19.70
C LYS A 81 -1.54 -30.56 -21.08
N GLY A 82 -0.59 -29.68 -21.42
CA GLY A 82 -0.52 -29.08 -22.77
C GLY A 82 -0.81 -27.58 -22.90
N GLY A 83 -0.68 -26.79 -21.82
CA GLY A 83 -0.28 -25.38 -21.97
C GLY A 83 -1.37 -24.36 -22.32
N GLY A 84 -2.66 -24.62 -22.07
CA GLY A 84 -3.66 -23.55 -22.09
C GLY A 84 -3.36 -22.51 -21.02
N GLY A 85 -3.29 -21.21 -21.36
CA GLY A 85 -3.08 -20.08 -20.42
C GLY A 85 -4.21 -19.83 -19.40
N LYS A 86 -5.03 -20.86 -19.14
CA LYS A 86 -6.18 -20.92 -18.23
C LYS A 86 -6.32 -22.30 -17.59
N GLY A 87 -5.21 -23.03 -17.38
CA GLY A 87 -5.24 -24.27 -16.61
C GLY A 87 -5.78 -24.00 -15.19
N GLU A 88 -6.45 -24.98 -14.58
CA GLU A 88 -7.00 -24.85 -13.21
C GLU A 88 -5.96 -24.40 -12.18
N ARG A 89 -4.67 -24.63 -12.45
CA ARG A 89 -3.54 -24.29 -11.57
C ARG A 89 -2.75 -23.04 -12.02
N TYR A 90 -3.28 -22.22 -12.94
CA TYR A 90 -2.58 -21.02 -13.37
C TYR A 90 -2.34 -20.06 -12.18
N PRO A 91 -1.10 -19.60 -11.90
CA PRO A 91 -0.79 -18.94 -10.64
C PRO A 91 -1.53 -17.62 -10.41
N CYS A 92 -1.87 -16.91 -11.48
CA CYS A 92 -2.50 -15.60 -11.43
C CYS A 92 -4.04 -15.64 -11.47
N THR A 93 -4.66 -16.83 -11.49
CA THR A 93 -6.11 -16.99 -11.44
C THR A 93 -6.64 -16.55 -10.08
N ASN A 94 -7.54 -15.56 -10.06
CA ASN A 94 -8.20 -15.12 -8.84
C ASN A 94 -9.34 -16.08 -8.43
N LEU A 95 -9.94 -15.86 -7.25
CA LEU A 95 -11.04 -16.70 -6.76
C LEU A 95 -12.30 -16.73 -7.65
N LYS A 96 -12.46 -15.75 -8.53
CA LYS A 96 -13.56 -15.69 -9.51
C LYS A 96 -13.22 -16.40 -10.82
N GLY A 97 -12.04 -17.01 -10.93
CA GLY A 97 -11.56 -17.65 -12.15
C GLY A 97 -11.01 -16.67 -13.20
N ASN A 98 -10.79 -15.40 -12.86
CA ASN A 98 -10.18 -14.43 -13.78
C ASN A 98 -8.64 -14.52 -13.70
N PRO A 99 -7.95 -14.86 -14.82
CA PRO A 99 -6.49 -14.90 -14.87
C PRO A 99 -5.84 -13.54 -15.12
N ASN A 100 -6.61 -12.52 -15.49
CA ASN A 100 -6.14 -11.19 -15.89
C ASN A 100 -6.66 -10.11 -14.93
N GLU A 101 -6.25 -10.22 -13.66
CA GLU A 101 -6.53 -9.18 -12.66
C GLU A 101 -5.48 -8.06 -12.78
N GLU A 102 -5.94 -6.79 -12.79
CA GLU A 102 -5.06 -5.63 -12.78
C GLU A 102 -4.12 -5.66 -11.56
N ARG A 103 -2.84 -5.34 -11.75
CA ARG A 103 -1.82 -5.35 -10.67
C ARG A 103 -1.56 -3.98 -10.04
N PHE A 104 -1.91 -2.91 -10.75
CA PHE A 104 -1.73 -1.53 -10.30
C PHE A 104 -3.04 -0.77 -10.50
N SER A 105 -3.85 -0.62 -9.45
CA SER A 105 -5.08 0.15 -9.54
C SER A 105 -4.87 1.60 -9.16
N ASN A 106 -5.58 2.50 -9.84
CA ASN A 106 -5.70 3.92 -9.49
C ASN A 106 -7.02 4.26 -8.78
N THR A 107 -7.94 3.31 -8.72
CA THR A 107 -9.29 3.44 -8.14
C THR A 107 -9.44 2.58 -6.88
N LEU A 108 -8.86 1.37 -6.88
CA LEU A 108 -8.84 0.47 -5.74
C LEU A 108 -7.55 0.66 -4.93
N GLY A 109 -7.67 0.52 -3.62
CA GLY A 109 -6.56 0.66 -2.67
C GLY A 109 -6.16 -0.68 -2.04
N GLY A 110 -5.20 -0.61 -1.13
CA GLY A 110 -4.83 -1.74 -0.30
C GLY A 110 -5.92 -2.12 0.71
N GLN A 111 -5.68 -3.20 1.47
CA GLN A 111 -6.57 -3.66 2.54
C GLN A 111 -5.98 -3.31 3.90
N CYS A 112 -6.68 -2.57 4.73
CA CYS A 112 -6.24 -2.15 6.07
C CYS A 112 -7.22 -2.53 7.19
N THR A 113 -8.11 -3.47 6.91
CA THR A 113 -9.17 -3.94 7.81
C THR A 113 -8.64 -5.07 8.68
N ASN A 114 -8.87 -4.99 10.00
CA ASN A 114 -8.27 -5.90 10.98
C ASN A 114 -8.69 -7.36 10.73
N GLU A 115 -9.95 -7.57 10.33
CA GLU A 115 -10.56 -8.87 10.05
C GLU A 115 -9.94 -9.56 8.83
N LYS A 116 -9.22 -8.82 7.98
CA LYS A 116 -8.52 -9.33 6.80
C LYS A 116 -7.02 -9.58 7.05
N MET A 117 -6.55 -9.29 8.25
CA MET A 117 -5.16 -9.46 8.68
C MET A 117 -5.05 -10.61 9.69
N ARG A 118 -3.90 -11.29 9.70
CA ARG A 118 -3.52 -12.14 10.82
C ARG A 118 -3.31 -11.27 12.08
N SER A 119 -3.31 -11.88 13.28
CA SER A 119 -3.20 -11.14 14.56
C SER A 119 -2.02 -10.16 14.59
N ASP A 120 -0.87 -10.61 14.08
CA ASP A 120 0.35 -9.79 14.01
C ASP A 120 0.31 -8.74 12.90
N GLY A 121 -0.66 -8.80 11.99
CA GLY A 121 -0.88 -7.84 10.91
C GLY A 121 -1.88 -6.72 11.24
N ILE A 122 -2.56 -6.77 12.39
CA ILE A 122 -3.52 -5.72 12.79
C ILE A 122 -2.82 -4.35 12.78
N GLY A 123 -3.41 -3.39 12.06
CA GLY A 123 -2.86 -2.04 11.84
C GLY A 123 -1.91 -1.89 10.65
N ALA A 124 -1.55 -2.97 9.97
CA ALA A 124 -0.87 -2.94 8.68
C ALA A 124 -1.87 -2.77 7.52
N CYS A 125 -1.35 -2.40 6.35
CA CYS A 125 -2.11 -2.26 5.12
C CYS A 125 -1.49 -3.15 4.04
N ALA A 126 -2.18 -4.21 3.60
CA ALA A 126 -1.70 -5.03 2.49
C ALA A 126 -1.86 -4.24 1.18
N PRO A 127 -0.79 -3.97 0.42
CA PRO A 127 -0.84 -3.19 -0.81
C PRO A 127 -1.62 -3.93 -1.89
N TYR A 128 -2.20 -3.20 -2.84
CA TYR A 128 -3.06 -3.76 -3.90
C TYR A 128 -2.35 -4.88 -4.69
N ARG A 129 -1.06 -4.69 -5.01
CA ARG A 129 -0.20 -5.72 -5.60
C ARG A 129 -0.22 -7.03 -4.81
N ARG A 130 -0.04 -6.97 -3.48
CA ARG A 130 -0.06 -8.15 -2.60
C ARG A 130 -1.42 -8.83 -2.61
N LEU A 131 -2.53 -8.07 -2.61
CA LEU A 131 -3.89 -8.64 -2.62
C LEU A 131 -4.10 -9.59 -3.80
N HIS A 132 -3.45 -9.29 -4.92
CA HIS A 132 -3.61 -10.02 -6.17
C HIS A 132 -2.35 -10.82 -6.58
N LEU A 133 -1.42 -11.07 -5.67
CA LEU A 133 -0.20 -11.84 -5.92
C LEU A 133 -0.48 -13.18 -6.62
N CYS A 134 0.30 -13.56 -7.64
CA CYS A 134 0.14 -14.85 -8.32
C CYS A 134 0.70 -16.01 -7.48
N HIS A 135 -0.16 -16.73 -6.76
CA HIS A 135 0.23 -17.94 -6.01
C HIS A 135 -0.86 -19.01 -5.95
N HIS A 136 -1.86 -18.95 -6.84
CA HIS A 136 -2.98 -19.88 -6.84
C HIS A 136 -2.54 -21.36 -7.05
N ASN A 137 -1.45 -21.57 -7.79
CA ASN A 137 -0.86 -22.89 -7.96
C ASN A 137 -0.44 -23.52 -6.62
N LEU A 138 -0.02 -22.70 -5.64
CA LEU A 138 0.38 -23.16 -4.32
C LEU A 138 -0.80 -23.68 -3.49
N GLU A 139 -1.99 -23.08 -3.66
CA GLU A 139 -3.23 -23.47 -2.97
C GLU A 139 -3.80 -24.81 -3.50
N SER A 140 -3.34 -25.22 -4.69
CA SER A 140 -3.77 -26.42 -5.41
C SER A 140 -2.70 -27.51 -5.48
N ILE A 141 -1.62 -27.41 -4.69
CA ILE A 141 -0.56 -28.43 -4.66
C ILE A 141 -1.15 -29.78 -4.24
N GLN A 142 -0.87 -30.79 -5.05
CA GLN A 142 -1.20 -32.19 -4.76
C GLN A 142 -0.08 -32.81 -3.90
N THR A 143 -0.14 -32.55 -2.60
CA THR A 143 0.89 -33.01 -1.64
C THR A 143 1.08 -34.52 -1.62
N ASN A 144 0.10 -35.32 -2.05
CA ASN A 144 0.20 -36.77 -2.17
C ASN A 144 1.27 -37.24 -3.18
N ASN A 145 1.60 -36.42 -4.18
CA ASN A 145 2.62 -36.76 -5.18
C ASN A 145 4.05 -36.52 -4.67
N TYR A 146 4.19 -35.89 -3.51
CA TYR A 146 5.47 -35.59 -2.88
C TYR A 146 5.89 -36.77 -2.00
N ASN A 147 7.16 -37.13 -2.04
CA ASN A 147 7.81 -38.05 -1.11
C ASN A 147 9.08 -37.41 -0.54
N SER A 148 9.73 -38.09 0.39
CA SER A 148 10.93 -37.56 1.06
C SER A 148 12.10 -37.30 0.12
N GLY A 149 12.18 -38.01 -1.02
CA GLY A 149 13.28 -37.86 -1.98
C GLY A 149 13.14 -36.66 -2.95
N ASN A 150 11.92 -36.20 -3.22
CA ASN A 150 11.64 -35.16 -4.22
C ASN A 150 11.00 -33.88 -3.65
N ALA A 151 10.51 -33.88 -2.41
CA ALA A 151 9.69 -32.79 -1.88
C ALA A 151 10.33 -31.40 -1.97
N LYS A 152 11.65 -31.28 -1.72
CA LYS A 152 12.37 -30.00 -1.83
C LYS A 152 12.49 -29.49 -3.28
N HIS A 153 12.59 -30.42 -4.24
CA HIS A 153 12.71 -30.13 -5.67
C HIS A 153 11.36 -29.73 -6.25
N ASP A 154 10.31 -30.47 -5.89
CA ASP A 154 8.95 -30.19 -6.34
C ASP A 154 8.41 -28.87 -5.73
N LEU A 155 8.71 -28.60 -4.46
CA LEU A 155 8.38 -27.32 -3.85
C LEU A 155 9.07 -26.16 -4.56
N LEU A 156 10.36 -26.32 -4.90
CA LEU A 156 11.09 -25.30 -5.65
C LEU A 156 10.41 -25.01 -7.00
N ALA A 157 10.00 -26.04 -7.73
CA ALA A 157 9.32 -25.88 -9.01
C ALA A 157 7.99 -25.12 -8.89
N GLU A 158 7.16 -25.44 -7.90
CA GLU A 158 5.90 -24.74 -7.63
C GLU A 158 6.11 -23.26 -7.23
N VAL A 159 7.13 -22.98 -6.40
CA VAL A 159 7.45 -21.60 -5.99
C VAL A 159 8.03 -20.80 -7.15
N CYS A 160 8.91 -21.39 -7.96
CA CYS A 160 9.43 -20.75 -9.16
C CYS A 160 8.32 -20.51 -10.21
N MET A 161 7.34 -21.40 -10.33
CA MET A 161 6.16 -21.20 -11.17
C MET A 161 5.36 -19.98 -10.70
N ALA A 162 5.05 -19.86 -9.41
CA ALA A 162 4.39 -18.68 -8.86
C ALA A 162 5.19 -17.39 -9.17
N ALA A 163 6.50 -17.42 -8.89
CA ALA A 163 7.40 -16.29 -9.11
C ALA A 163 7.48 -15.85 -10.59
N LYS A 164 7.60 -16.79 -11.52
CA LYS A 164 7.66 -16.51 -12.97
C LYS A 164 6.43 -15.77 -13.46
N TYR A 165 5.24 -16.29 -13.15
CA TYR A 165 4.00 -15.71 -13.63
C TYR A 165 3.63 -14.41 -12.90
N GLU A 166 4.01 -14.25 -11.63
CA GLU A 166 3.98 -12.96 -10.94
C GLU A 166 4.86 -11.93 -11.66
N GLY A 167 6.11 -12.29 -11.97
CA GLY A 167 7.06 -11.41 -12.66
C GLY A 167 6.59 -11.00 -14.06
N GLU A 168 6.07 -11.94 -14.85
CA GLU A 168 5.48 -11.66 -16.17
C GLU A 168 4.27 -10.73 -16.05
N SER A 169 3.37 -11.01 -15.10
CA SER A 169 2.18 -10.20 -14.88
C SER A 169 2.53 -8.76 -14.48
N LEU A 170 3.43 -8.58 -13.51
CA LEU A 170 3.88 -7.26 -13.07
C LEU A 170 4.55 -6.49 -14.19
N THR A 171 5.41 -7.13 -14.97
CA THR A 171 6.11 -6.49 -16.09
C THR A 171 5.12 -5.96 -17.13
N ARG A 172 4.13 -6.78 -17.51
CA ARG A 172 3.07 -6.39 -18.45
C ARG A 172 2.28 -5.17 -17.95
N TYR A 173 1.69 -5.26 -16.74
CA TYR A 173 0.85 -4.18 -16.22
C TYR A 173 1.64 -2.92 -15.89
N HIS A 174 2.92 -3.04 -15.51
CA HIS A 174 3.77 -1.91 -15.23
C HIS A 174 4.08 -1.12 -16.52
N ARG A 175 4.32 -1.83 -17.64
CA ARG A 175 4.48 -1.20 -18.96
C ARG A 175 3.22 -0.45 -19.39
N GLU A 176 2.04 -1.07 -19.26
CA GLU A 176 0.76 -0.41 -19.54
C GLU A 176 0.56 0.85 -18.67
N TYR A 177 0.88 0.73 -17.38
CA TYR A 177 0.80 1.83 -16.43
C TYR A 177 1.74 2.99 -16.82
N GLN A 178 2.99 2.69 -17.19
CA GLN A 178 3.95 3.70 -17.63
C GLN A 178 3.54 4.41 -18.91
N HIS A 179 3.05 3.67 -19.91
CA HIS A 179 2.53 4.27 -21.13
C HIS A 179 1.38 5.25 -20.84
N LYS A 180 0.52 4.94 -19.87
CA LYS A 180 -0.63 5.78 -19.51
C LYS A 180 -0.25 7.04 -18.72
N TYR A 181 0.75 6.95 -17.84
CA TYR A 181 1.02 8.00 -16.84
C TYR A 181 2.36 8.72 -17.01
N GLY A 182 3.26 8.24 -17.88
CA GLY A 182 4.58 8.84 -18.08
C GLY A 182 5.51 8.72 -16.86
N ASP A 183 5.23 7.78 -15.96
CA ASP A 183 6.03 7.52 -14.77
C ASP A 183 7.35 6.78 -15.12
N SER A 184 8.31 6.76 -14.19
CA SER A 184 9.68 6.29 -14.49
C SER A 184 9.76 4.77 -14.76
N PRO A 185 10.41 4.34 -15.87
CA PRO A 185 10.83 2.96 -16.17
C PRO A 185 11.49 2.21 -15.00
N SER A 186 12.24 2.93 -14.16
CA SER A 186 13.18 2.37 -13.18
C SER A 186 12.58 1.69 -11.94
N GLN A 187 11.25 1.68 -11.77
CA GLN A 187 10.60 1.09 -10.60
C GLN A 187 10.33 -0.42 -10.70
N LEU A 188 10.44 -1.02 -11.89
CA LEU A 188 10.03 -2.41 -12.11
C LEU A 188 10.78 -3.39 -11.20
N CYS A 189 12.11 -3.27 -11.08
CA CYS A 189 12.90 -4.13 -10.20
C CYS A 189 12.50 -3.99 -8.72
N THR A 190 12.06 -2.81 -8.29
CA THR A 190 11.57 -2.58 -6.91
C THR A 190 10.24 -3.30 -6.69
N VAL A 191 9.33 -3.23 -7.66
CA VAL A 191 8.04 -3.93 -7.59
C VAL A 191 8.25 -5.45 -7.55
N LEU A 192 9.15 -5.98 -8.38
CA LEU A 192 9.53 -7.40 -8.35
C LEU A 192 10.15 -7.77 -7.00
N ALA A 193 11.02 -6.93 -6.43
CA ALA A 193 11.59 -7.15 -5.10
C ALA A 193 10.53 -7.20 -3.99
N ARG A 194 9.48 -6.37 -4.07
CA ARG A 194 8.35 -6.38 -3.13
C ARG A 194 7.56 -7.70 -3.24
N SER A 195 7.24 -8.15 -4.46
CA SER A 195 6.56 -9.45 -4.66
C SER A 195 7.42 -10.66 -4.28
N PHE A 196 8.72 -10.63 -4.54
CA PHE A 196 9.68 -11.64 -4.08
C PHE A 196 9.68 -11.80 -2.56
N ALA A 197 9.72 -10.69 -1.83
CA ALA A 197 9.67 -10.71 -0.39
C ALA A 197 8.33 -11.25 0.16
N ASP A 198 7.21 -10.92 -0.49
CA ASP A 198 5.89 -11.43 -0.11
C ASP A 198 5.73 -12.93 -0.41
N ILE A 199 6.22 -13.42 -1.56
CA ILE A 199 6.29 -14.87 -1.83
C ILE A 199 7.14 -15.56 -0.75
N GLY A 200 8.30 -14.98 -0.40
CA GLY A 200 9.14 -15.50 0.66
C GLY A 200 8.43 -15.57 2.01
N ASP A 201 7.65 -14.54 2.37
CA ASP A 201 6.87 -14.56 3.61
C ASP A 201 5.71 -15.57 3.59
N ILE A 202 5.11 -15.84 2.43
CA ILE A 202 4.13 -16.94 2.29
C ILE A 202 4.81 -18.28 2.58
N ILE A 203 5.94 -18.58 1.94
CA ILE A 203 6.64 -19.86 2.13
C ILE A 203 7.13 -20.03 3.57
N ARG A 204 7.58 -18.94 4.19
CA ARG A 204 8.06 -18.92 5.59
C ARG A 204 6.94 -18.90 6.63
N GLY A 205 5.67 -18.84 6.24
CA GLY A 205 4.52 -18.76 7.15
C GLY A 205 4.48 -17.45 7.94
N LYS A 206 4.99 -16.37 7.36
CA LYS A 206 5.12 -15.01 7.94
C LYS A 206 4.14 -14.00 7.36
N ASP A 207 3.52 -14.32 6.24
CA ASP A 207 2.63 -13.39 5.57
C ASP A 207 1.46 -12.96 6.48
N LEU A 208 1.25 -11.64 6.56
CA LEU A 208 0.31 -10.98 7.47
C LEU A 208 -1.11 -10.93 6.89
N PHE A 209 -1.29 -11.17 5.59
CA PHE A 209 -2.57 -11.03 4.90
C PHE A 209 -3.36 -12.34 4.95
N TYR A 210 -4.63 -12.24 5.34
CA TYR A 210 -5.52 -13.40 5.46
C TYR A 210 -6.71 -13.35 4.51
N GLY A 211 -7.16 -12.14 4.16
CA GLY A 211 -8.23 -11.93 3.21
C GLY A 211 -9.62 -12.16 3.80
N ASN A 212 -10.61 -12.26 2.92
CA ASN A 212 -12.00 -12.57 3.26
C ASN A 212 -12.20 -14.04 3.63
N THR A 213 -13.43 -14.43 4.00
CA THR A 213 -13.71 -15.81 4.48
C THR A 213 -13.26 -16.88 3.47
N GLN A 214 -13.50 -16.68 2.19
CA GLN A 214 -13.09 -17.63 1.13
C GLN A 214 -11.57 -17.63 0.94
N GLU A 215 -10.95 -16.44 0.95
CA GLU A 215 -9.48 -16.33 0.88
C GLU A 215 -8.83 -17.01 2.09
N LYS A 216 -9.39 -16.81 3.29
CA LYS A 216 -8.94 -17.42 4.53
C LYS A 216 -8.91 -18.95 4.43
N GLU A 217 -9.98 -19.58 3.94
CA GLU A 217 -10.02 -21.04 3.76
C GLU A 217 -8.93 -21.53 2.79
N LYS A 218 -8.68 -20.80 1.70
CA LYS A 218 -7.60 -21.11 0.75
C LYS A 218 -6.22 -20.94 1.37
N ARG A 219 -6.03 -19.91 2.22
CA ARG A 219 -4.78 -19.69 2.96
C ARG A 219 -4.53 -20.76 4.01
N ASP A 220 -5.56 -21.20 4.72
CA ASP A 220 -5.45 -22.29 5.70
C ASP A 220 -5.04 -23.58 4.98
N LYS A 221 -5.68 -23.90 3.85
CA LYS A 221 -5.28 -25.03 3.00
C LYS A 221 -3.84 -24.93 2.50
N LEU A 222 -3.42 -23.74 2.06
CA LEU A 222 -2.04 -23.49 1.63
C LEU A 222 -1.06 -23.74 2.78
N GLU A 223 -1.34 -23.27 3.98
CA GLU A 223 -0.45 -23.48 5.12
C GLU A 223 -0.36 -24.95 5.51
N ASP A 224 -1.47 -25.68 5.49
CA ASP A 224 -1.48 -27.12 5.76
C ASP A 224 -0.72 -27.90 4.68
N ASN A 225 -0.86 -27.52 3.41
CA ASN A 225 -0.04 -28.06 2.34
C ASN A 225 1.45 -27.82 2.57
N LEU A 226 1.84 -26.60 2.94
CA LEU A 226 3.23 -26.26 3.24
C LEU A 226 3.74 -27.06 4.44
N LYS A 227 2.97 -27.20 5.53
CA LYS A 227 3.36 -28.03 6.70
C LYS A 227 3.62 -29.47 6.28
N ASN A 228 2.73 -30.06 5.48
CA ASN A 228 2.88 -31.42 4.98
C ASN A 228 4.12 -31.59 4.08
N ILE A 229 4.40 -30.63 3.20
CA ILE A 229 5.59 -30.64 2.34
C ILE A 229 6.85 -30.51 3.18
N PHE A 230 6.89 -29.59 4.15
CA PHE A 230 8.06 -29.40 5.02
C PHE A 230 8.31 -30.58 5.95
N ALA A 231 7.27 -31.29 6.39
CA ALA A 231 7.42 -32.57 7.09
C ALA A 231 8.10 -33.63 6.20
N LYS A 232 7.76 -33.67 4.90
CA LYS A 232 8.42 -34.57 3.93
C LYS A 232 9.85 -34.14 3.62
N ILE A 233 10.13 -32.85 3.54
CA ILE A 233 11.50 -32.32 3.40
C ILE A 233 12.34 -32.72 4.61
N HIS A 234 11.81 -32.54 5.83
CA HIS A 234 12.50 -32.91 7.06
C HIS A 234 12.80 -34.40 7.14
N SER A 235 11.83 -35.26 6.77
CA SER A 235 12.02 -36.71 6.78
C SER A 235 13.04 -37.19 5.75
N GLY A 236 13.17 -36.48 4.63
CA GLY A 236 14.13 -36.73 3.55
C GLY A 236 15.54 -36.19 3.76
N LEU A 237 15.82 -35.48 4.85
CA LEU A 237 17.18 -35.04 5.18
C LEU A 237 18.06 -36.26 5.44
N SER A 238 19.15 -36.38 4.68
CA SER A 238 20.05 -37.53 4.74
C SER A 238 21.07 -37.43 5.89
N ASN A 239 21.42 -36.20 6.25
CA ASN A 239 22.39 -35.89 7.29
C ASN A 239 21.69 -35.72 8.65
N ASN A 240 22.00 -36.61 9.60
CA ASN A 240 21.42 -36.61 10.94
C ASN A 240 21.66 -35.28 11.70
N VAL A 241 22.83 -34.64 11.55
CA VAL A 241 23.11 -33.34 12.18
C VAL A 241 22.15 -32.25 11.68
N VAL A 242 21.82 -32.29 10.39
CA VAL A 242 20.89 -31.34 9.77
C VAL A 242 19.45 -31.66 10.18
N LYS A 243 19.11 -32.95 10.29
CA LYS A 243 17.79 -33.39 10.74
C LYS A 243 17.51 -33.01 12.19
N ASP A 244 18.49 -33.19 13.08
CA ASP A 244 18.42 -32.86 14.51
C ASP A 244 18.23 -31.35 14.74
N ARG A 245 18.83 -30.51 13.90
CA ARG A 245 18.66 -29.03 13.95
C ARG A 245 17.20 -28.59 13.92
N TYR A 246 16.34 -29.35 13.25
CA TYR A 246 14.92 -29.05 13.02
C TYR A 246 13.97 -29.99 13.77
N GLN A 247 14.48 -30.93 14.58
CA GLN A 247 13.64 -31.89 15.30
C GLN A 247 12.65 -31.21 16.27
N ASN A 248 13.03 -30.05 16.82
CA ASN A 248 12.22 -29.26 17.77
C ASN A 248 11.58 -28.01 17.14
N ASP A 249 11.40 -27.98 15.82
CA ASP A 249 10.86 -26.84 15.06
C ASP A 249 9.31 -26.76 15.09
N GLY A 250 8.68 -27.75 15.74
CA GLY A 250 7.23 -27.91 15.81
C GLY A 250 6.58 -28.18 14.46
N ASP A 251 5.24 -28.26 14.45
CA ASP A 251 4.47 -28.65 13.26
C ASP A 251 4.51 -27.59 12.14
N ASN A 252 5.00 -26.39 12.45
CA ASN A 252 5.11 -25.29 11.49
C ASN A 252 6.45 -25.30 10.74
N TYR A 253 7.49 -25.96 11.26
CA TYR A 253 8.81 -26.03 10.64
C TYR A 253 9.40 -24.65 10.31
N TYR A 254 9.23 -23.65 11.18
CA TYR A 254 9.60 -22.26 10.86
C TYR A 254 11.09 -22.11 10.55
N LYS A 255 11.98 -22.72 11.33
CA LYS A 255 13.43 -22.65 11.08
C LYS A 255 13.81 -23.37 9.78
N LEU A 256 13.23 -24.53 9.52
CA LEU A 256 13.45 -25.26 8.26
C LEU A 256 12.94 -24.46 7.04
N ARG A 257 11.77 -23.81 7.15
CA ARG A 257 11.21 -22.93 6.10
C ARG A 257 12.12 -21.73 5.81
N GLU A 258 12.70 -21.11 6.84
CA GLU A 258 13.64 -19.98 6.70
C GLU A 258 14.94 -20.41 6.00
N ASP A 259 15.52 -21.52 6.44
CA ASP A 259 16.77 -22.05 5.88
C ASP A 259 16.53 -22.56 4.44
N TRP A 260 15.36 -23.16 4.15
CA TRP A 260 14.96 -23.56 2.79
C TRP A 260 14.77 -22.36 1.86
N TRP A 261 14.06 -21.30 2.30
CA TRP A 261 13.92 -20.09 1.49
C TRP A 261 15.30 -19.53 1.19
N THR A 262 16.17 -19.40 2.19
CA THR A 262 17.53 -18.88 2.03
C THR A 262 18.36 -19.70 1.04
N ALA A 263 18.22 -21.03 1.05
CA ALA A 263 18.92 -21.91 0.11
C ALA A 263 18.44 -21.76 -1.34
N ASN A 264 17.17 -21.39 -1.55
CA ASN A 264 16.50 -21.43 -2.86
C ASN A 264 16.14 -20.06 -3.45
N ARG A 265 16.27 -18.98 -2.67
CA ARG A 265 15.85 -17.61 -3.04
C ARG A 265 16.49 -17.10 -4.33
N GLU A 266 17.69 -17.57 -4.66
CA GLU A 266 18.39 -17.27 -5.91
C GLU A 266 17.63 -17.79 -7.14
N THR A 267 17.29 -19.08 -7.15
CA THR A 267 16.52 -19.70 -8.24
C THR A 267 15.13 -19.09 -8.36
N VAL A 268 14.49 -18.73 -7.24
CA VAL A 268 13.18 -18.05 -7.24
C VAL A 268 13.28 -16.65 -7.85
N TRP A 269 14.30 -15.86 -7.51
CA TRP A 269 14.54 -14.54 -8.11
C TRP A 269 14.76 -14.65 -9.61
N LYS A 270 15.56 -15.64 -10.04
CA LYS A 270 15.80 -15.90 -11.46
C LYS A 270 14.51 -16.23 -12.20
N ALA A 271 13.67 -17.11 -11.65
CA ALA A 271 12.35 -17.42 -12.22
C ALA A 271 11.45 -16.16 -12.35
N MET A 272 11.49 -15.26 -11.37
CA MET A 272 10.71 -14.01 -11.39
C MET A 272 11.15 -13.00 -12.45
N THR A 273 12.42 -13.02 -12.80
CA THR A 273 13.05 -12.01 -13.66
C THR A 273 13.28 -12.53 -15.08
N CYS A 274 12.48 -13.50 -15.54
CA CYS A 274 12.62 -14.15 -16.85
C CYS A 274 12.17 -13.31 -18.05
N SER A 275 11.55 -12.14 -17.83
CA SER A 275 11.00 -11.35 -18.92
C SER A 275 12.08 -10.59 -19.70
N GLU A 276 12.04 -10.67 -21.03
CA GLU A 276 12.92 -9.89 -21.92
C GLU A 276 12.71 -8.37 -21.80
N ASP A 277 11.55 -7.92 -21.32
CA ASP A 277 11.27 -6.51 -21.06
C ASP A 277 12.14 -5.98 -19.89
N LEU A 278 12.85 -6.86 -19.16
CA LEU A 278 13.79 -6.50 -18.10
C LEU A 278 15.24 -6.34 -18.58
N LYS A 279 15.53 -6.53 -19.88
CA LYS A 279 16.91 -6.59 -20.40
C LYS A 279 17.79 -5.38 -20.07
N ASP A 280 17.21 -4.20 -19.80
CA ASP A 280 17.94 -2.98 -19.43
C ASP A 280 17.56 -2.47 -18.03
N ALA A 281 16.79 -3.26 -17.28
CA ALA A 281 16.28 -2.87 -15.96
C ALA A 281 17.37 -3.01 -14.89
N SER A 282 17.49 -1.99 -14.03
CA SER A 282 18.45 -1.98 -12.92
C SER A 282 17.79 -1.78 -11.56
N TYR A 283 18.22 -2.55 -10.57
CA TYR A 283 17.84 -2.37 -9.18
C TYR A 283 18.41 -1.07 -8.63
N PHE A 284 17.66 -0.41 -7.75
CA PHE A 284 17.94 0.97 -7.35
C PHE A 284 19.23 1.11 -6.52
N ARG A 285 19.60 0.08 -5.74
CA ARG A 285 20.87 0.02 -5.01
C ARG A 285 21.97 -0.65 -5.82
N GLN A 286 23.20 -0.20 -5.59
CA GLN A 286 24.41 -0.92 -5.97
C GLN A 286 24.61 -2.07 -4.97
N THR A 287 24.24 -3.28 -5.35
CA THR A 287 24.37 -4.48 -4.51
C THR A 287 25.22 -5.57 -5.15
N CYS A 288 25.57 -5.41 -6.42
CA CYS A 288 26.42 -6.35 -7.16
C CYS A 288 27.90 -6.10 -6.88
N SER A 289 28.73 -7.14 -6.99
CA SER A 289 30.19 -7.06 -6.76
C SER A 289 30.54 -6.36 -5.44
N ASN A 290 30.03 -6.87 -4.32
CA ASN A 290 30.23 -6.28 -2.99
C ASN A 290 29.76 -4.81 -2.88
N GLY A 291 28.67 -4.48 -3.58
CA GLY A 291 28.06 -3.15 -3.55
C GLY A 291 28.76 -2.10 -4.43
N GLN A 292 29.65 -2.52 -5.34
CA GLN A 292 30.37 -1.61 -6.24
C GLN A 292 29.58 -1.30 -7.52
N HIS A 293 28.66 -2.19 -7.91
CA HIS A 293 27.93 -2.07 -9.18
C HIS A 293 26.42 -2.23 -8.99
N LYS A 294 25.67 -1.58 -9.88
CA LYS A 294 24.23 -1.88 -10.06
C LYS A 294 24.09 -3.20 -10.80
N THR A 295 22.90 -3.77 -10.77
CA THR A 295 22.53 -4.91 -11.62
C THR A 295 22.69 -4.53 -13.08
N GLN A 296 23.23 -5.46 -13.87
CA GLN A 296 23.32 -5.35 -15.32
C GLN A 296 22.32 -6.35 -15.88
N ASN A 297 21.29 -5.84 -16.56
CA ASN A 297 20.25 -6.61 -17.22
C ASN A 297 19.37 -7.46 -16.27
N ASN A 298 18.09 -7.58 -16.59
CA ASN A 298 17.12 -8.44 -15.90
C ASN A 298 16.97 -8.24 -14.39
N CYS A 299 17.37 -7.09 -13.84
CA CYS A 299 17.46 -6.89 -12.38
C CYS A 299 18.32 -7.99 -11.69
N ARG A 300 19.42 -8.46 -12.30
CA ARG A 300 20.29 -9.50 -11.73
C ARG A 300 21.73 -9.01 -11.56
N CYS A 301 22.44 -9.64 -10.63
CA CYS A 301 23.88 -9.45 -10.49
C CYS A 301 24.59 -10.65 -11.14
N GLU A 302 25.26 -10.42 -12.27
CA GLU A 302 26.13 -11.42 -12.88
C GLU A 302 27.23 -11.84 -11.89
N ASN A 303 27.40 -13.14 -11.65
CA ASN A 303 28.49 -13.64 -10.83
C ASN A 303 29.78 -13.74 -11.65
N LYS A 304 30.92 -13.38 -11.04
CA LYS A 304 32.24 -13.33 -11.68
C LYS A 304 32.82 -14.71 -12.07
N SER A 305 32.08 -15.81 -11.83
CA SER A 305 32.57 -17.18 -11.98
C SER A 305 32.41 -17.78 -13.38
N GLY A 306 31.86 -17.05 -14.36
CA GLY A 306 31.73 -17.54 -15.75
C GLY A 306 30.73 -18.69 -15.96
N ALA A 307 30.05 -19.15 -14.91
CA ALA A 307 28.95 -20.10 -15.00
C ALA A 307 27.69 -19.36 -15.46
N LYS A 308 27.07 -19.83 -16.55
CA LYS A 308 25.89 -19.21 -17.21
C LYS A 308 24.63 -19.08 -16.34
N ASP A 309 24.67 -19.49 -15.07
CA ASP A 309 23.50 -19.62 -14.21
C ASP A 309 23.72 -19.21 -12.75
N ALA A 310 24.85 -18.58 -12.40
CA ALA A 310 25.12 -18.11 -11.04
C ALA A 310 24.82 -16.61 -10.95
N ASP A 311 23.66 -16.22 -10.42
CA ASP A 311 23.25 -14.82 -10.30
C ASP A 311 23.04 -14.47 -8.82
N GLN A 312 23.64 -13.40 -8.33
CA GLN A 312 23.31 -12.92 -6.99
C GLN A 312 21.96 -12.17 -7.01
N VAL A 313 21.10 -12.45 -6.03
CA VAL A 313 19.87 -11.66 -5.79
C VAL A 313 20.26 -10.26 -5.30
N PRO A 314 19.86 -9.19 -6.00
CA PRO A 314 20.29 -7.82 -5.68
C PRO A 314 19.49 -7.16 -4.55
N THR A 315 18.35 -7.74 -4.17
CA THR A 315 17.45 -7.23 -3.13
C THR A 315 17.60 -8.04 -1.84
N TYR A 316 17.31 -7.39 -0.71
CA TYR A 316 17.25 -7.97 0.62
C TYR A 316 15.92 -7.65 1.32
N PHE A 317 14.91 -7.20 0.57
CA PHE A 317 13.56 -6.97 1.07
C PHE A 317 12.95 -8.21 1.73
N ASP A 318 13.29 -9.42 1.30
CA ASP A 318 12.85 -10.65 1.94
C ASP A 318 13.40 -10.83 3.37
N TYR A 319 14.33 -9.98 3.83
CA TYR A 319 14.79 -9.91 5.22
C TYR A 319 14.41 -8.59 5.92
N VAL A 320 13.49 -7.83 5.34
CA VAL A 320 12.82 -6.68 5.96
C VAL A 320 11.45 -7.12 6.46
N PRO A 321 11.03 -6.80 7.70
CA PRO A 321 9.69 -7.14 8.19
C PRO A 321 8.56 -6.65 7.26
N GLN A 322 7.59 -7.53 6.97
CA GLN A 322 6.57 -7.28 5.92
C GLN A 322 5.79 -5.97 6.11
N TYR A 323 5.41 -5.65 7.35
CA TYR A 323 4.72 -4.41 7.66
C TYR A 323 5.51 -3.16 7.22
N LEU A 324 6.84 -3.12 7.40
CA LEU A 324 7.65 -1.98 6.99
C LEU A 324 7.72 -1.85 5.47
N ARG A 325 7.77 -2.97 4.74
CA ARG A 325 7.75 -3.00 3.27
C ARG A 325 6.43 -2.48 2.73
N TRP A 326 5.32 -2.92 3.32
CA TRP A 326 3.99 -2.46 2.92
C TRP A 326 3.76 -0.99 3.24
N PHE A 327 4.30 -0.47 4.35
CA PHE A 327 4.19 0.96 4.67
C PHE A 327 5.03 1.84 3.74
N GLU A 328 6.21 1.35 3.35
CA GLU A 328 7.04 1.98 2.32
C GLU A 328 6.32 1.99 0.95
N GLU A 329 5.81 0.84 0.50
CA GLU A 329 5.05 0.73 -0.75
C GLU A 329 3.80 1.62 -0.76
N TRP A 330 3.06 1.65 0.35
CA TRP A 330 1.90 2.54 0.53
C TRP A 330 2.28 4.01 0.36
N ALA A 331 3.41 4.45 0.91
CA ALA A 331 3.83 5.85 0.82
C ALA A 331 4.21 6.23 -0.62
N GLU A 332 4.93 5.34 -1.31
CA GLU A 332 5.30 5.54 -2.73
C GLU A 332 4.06 5.61 -3.63
N ASP A 333 3.11 4.69 -3.44
CA ASP A 333 1.84 4.66 -4.18
C ASP A 333 0.97 5.88 -3.89
N PHE A 334 0.86 6.27 -2.62
CA PHE A 334 0.14 7.48 -2.22
C PHE A 334 0.70 8.71 -2.94
N CYS A 335 2.02 8.91 -2.91
CA CYS A 335 2.67 10.06 -3.51
C CYS A 335 2.49 10.10 -5.04
N ARG A 336 2.58 8.94 -5.69
CA ARG A 336 2.34 8.79 -7.14
C ARG A 336 0.89 9.11 -7.51
N LEU A 337 -0.07 8.45 -6.86
CA LEU A 337 -1.49 8.61 -7.15
C LEU A 337 -1.99 10.01 -6.81
N ARG A 338 -1.49 10.63 -5.74
CA ARG A 338 -1.83 12.00 -5.37
C ARG A 338 -1.45 12.97 -6.48
N LYS A 339 -0.24 12.86 -7.02
CA LYS A 339 0.23 13.65 -8.16
C LYS A 339 -0.73 13.55 -9.36
N HIS A 340 -1.10 12.33 -9.75
CA HIS A 340 -2.03 12.10 -10.87
C HIS A 340 -3.43 12.65 -10.61
N LYS A 341 -3.97 12.43 -9.40
CA LYS A 341 -5.32 12.91 -9.05
C LYS A 341 -5.39 14.43 -8.96
N LEU A 342 -4.34 15.10 -8.48
CA LEU A 342 -4.25 16.57 -8.48
C LEU A 342 -4.17 17.16 -9.89
N LYS A 343 -3.34 16.57 -10.76
CA LYS A 343 -3.28 16.98 -12.16
C LYS A 343 -4.64 16.86 -12.84
N ASN A 344 -5.33 15.74 -12.64
CA ASN A 344 -6.68 15.54 -13.16
C ASN A 344 -7.67 16.57 -12.59
N ALA A 345 -7.68 16.80 -11.27
CA ALA A 345 -8.54 17.81 -10.67
C ALA A 345 -8.31 19.21 -11.26
N LYS A 346 -7.05 19.61 -11.46
CA LYS A 346 -6.70 20.88 -12.11
C LYS A 346 -7.23 20.93 -13.54
N GLU A 347 -6.94 19.91 -14.35
CA GLU A 347 -7.34 19.85 -15.76
C GLU A 347 -8.86 19.93 -15.93
N GLN A 348 -9.63 19.21 -15.11
CA GLN A 348 -11.09 19.19 -15.22
C GLN A 348 -11.77 20.43 -14.61
N CYS A 349 -11.19 21.03 -13.56
CA CYS A 349 -11.81 22.17 -12.86
C CYS A 349 -11.32 23.55 -13.34
N ARG A 350 -10.19 23.62 -14.05
CA ARG A 350 -9.57 24.85 -14.57
C ARG A 350 -9.18 24.72 -16.05
N ARG A 351 -9.99 24.02 -16.84
CA ARG A 351 -9.73 23.79 -18.27
C ARG A 351 -9.68 25.08 -19.08
N VAL A 352 -8.94 25.07 -20.18
CA VAL A 352 -8.92 26.14 -21.16
C VAL A 352 -9.55 25.63 -22.45
N GLU A 353 -10.62 26.27 -22.90
CA GLU A 353 -11.35 25.89 -24.12
C GLU A 353 -11.42 27.09 -25.07
N LYS A 354 -10.90 26.94 -26.29
CA LYS A 354 -10.86 28.01 -27.30
C LYS A 354 -10.27 29.34 -26.78
N GLY A 355 -9.30 29.26 -25.86
CA GLY A 355 -8.66 30.42 -25.24
C GLY A 355 -9.39 30.98 -24.00
N GLU A 356 -10.57 30.45 -23.67
CA GLU A 356 -11.29 30.83 -22.45
C GLU A 356 -10.91 29.91 -21.29
N HIS A 357 -10.43 30.50 -20.21
CA HIS A 357 -10.22 29.79 -18.96
C HIS A 357 -11.57 29.50 -18.31
N LYS A 358 -11.78 28.29 -17.80
CA LYS A 358 -12.97 27.91 -17.04
C LYS A 358 -12.64 27.84 -15.55
N TYR A 359 -13.64 28.06 -14.70
CA TYR A 359 -13.53 27.92 -13.26
C TYR A 359 -14.73 27.16 -12.73
N CYS A 360 -14.54 25.89 -12.40
CA CYS A 360 -15.58 25.05 -11.82
C CYS A 360 -15.31 24.66 -10.36
N ASP A 361 -16.35 24.30 -9.61
CA ASP A 361 -16.23 23.67 -8.30
C ASP A 361 -16.64 22.18 -8.28
N LEU A 362 -16.38 21.54 -7.13
CA LEU A 362 -16.73 20.12 -6.89
C LEU A 362 -18.23 19.81 -7.03
N ASN A 363 -19.07 20.85 -6.99
CA ASN A 363 -20.53 20.78 -7.04
C ASN A 363 -21.06 21.09 -8.45
N ARG A 364 -20.21 21.15 -9.49
CA ARG A 364 -20.59 21.44 -10.88
C ARG A 364 -20.98 22.89 -11.14
N HIS A 365 -20.62 23.82 -10.25
CA HIS A 365 -20.91 25.22 -10.47
C HIS A 365 -19.82 25.90 -11.30
N ASP A 366 -20.23 26.81 -12.18
CA ASP A 366 -19.37 27.82 -12.81
C ASP A 366 -19.14 28.94 -11.80
N CYS A 367 -17.91 29.06 -11.29
CA CYS A 367 -17.55 30.02 -10.25
C CYS A 367 -17.44 31.47 -10.74
N VAL A 368 -17.50 31.71 -12.05
CA VAL A 368 -17.56 33.08 -12.60
C VAL A 368 -18.98 33.63 -12.43
N LYS A 369 -19.98 32.76 -12.61
CA LYS A 369 -21.41 33.10 -12.55
C LYS A 369 -22.03 32.80 -11.19
N THR A 370 -21.45 31.89 -10.42
CA THR A 370 -21.97 31.48 -9.10
C THR A 370 -21.52 32.43 -8.01
N ILE A 371 -22.49 33.00 -7.29
CA ILE A 371 -22.31 33.91 -6.16
C ILE A 371 -22.99 33.29 -4.94
N ARG A 372 -22.21 32.60 -4.13
CA ARG A 372 -22.73 31.89 -2.95
C ARG A 372 -23.33 32.83 -1.92
N GLY A 373 -22.83 34.05 -1.79
CA GLY A 373 -23.39 35.08 -0.91
C GLY A 373 -24.80 35.50 -1.29
N ASP A 374 -25.11 35.54 -2.58
CA ASP A 374 -26.42 36.00 -3.08
C ASP A 374 -27.41 34.86 -3.34
N HIS A 375 -26.98 33.61 -3.13
CA HIS A 375 -27.73 32.38 -3.42
C HIS A 375 -27.95 32.09 -4.89
N ASP A 376 -27.06 32.62 -5.74
CA ASP A 376 -27.05 32.39 -7.17
C ASP A 376 -26.08 31.26 -7.49
N PHE A 377 -26.62 30.10 -7.86
CA PHE A 377 -25.86 28.90 -8.20
C PHE A 377 -26.08 28.58 -9.68
N VAL A 378 -25.00 28.61 -10.46
CA VAL A 378 -25.05 28.39 -11.90
C VAL A 378 -24.30 27.12 -12.24
N GLU A 379 -25.03 26.12 -12.70
CA GLU A 379 -24.47 24.87 -13.23
C GLU A 379 -24.31 24.95 -14.74
N GLU A 380 -23.15 24.54 -15.23
CA GLU A 380 -22.87 24.41 -16.65
C GLU A 380 -22.39 22.99 -16.94
N ASP A 381 -22.74 22.46 -18.11
CA ASP A 381 -22.45 21.05 -18.44
C ASP A 381 -20.94 20.76 -18.42
N TYR A 382 -20.13 21.75 -18.78
CA TYR A 382 -18.68 21.67 -18.74
C TYR A 382 -18.08 21.54 -17.33
N CYS A 383 -18.82 21.90 -16.28
CA CYS A 383 -18.39 21.74 -14.89
C CYS A 383 -18.73 20.36 -14.30
N ASN A 384 -19.41 19.49 -15.05
CA ASN A 384 -19.67 18.12 -14.61
C ASN A 384 -18.35 17.34 -14.40
N ASP A 385 -17.38 17.52 -15.29
CA ASP A 385 -16.11 16.79 -15.25
C ASP A 385 -15.30 17.12 -13.99
N CYS A 386 -15.37 18.38 -13.52
CA CYS A 386 -14.77 18.79 -12.26
C CYS A 386 -15.35 18.01 -11.07
N SER A 387 -16.67 17.85 -11.01
CA SER A 387 -17.32 17.07 -9.95
C SER A 387 -16.94 15.59 -10.01
N VAL A 388 -16.86 15.01 -11.21
CA VAL A 388 -16.44 13.61 -11.44
C VAL A 388 -15.00 13.38 -11.02
N ALA A 389 -14.10 14.35 -11.20
CA ALA A 389 -12.72 14.28 -10.72
C ALA A 389 -12.62 14.48 -9.19
N CYS A 390 -13.31 15.49 -8.65
CA CYS A 390 -13.15 15.92 -7.27
C CYS A 390 -13.81 15.01 -6.23
N LYS A 391 -15.05 14.54 -6.46
CA LYS A 391 -15.76 13.71 -5.46
C LYS A 391 -14.99 12.43 -5.11
N PRO A 392 -14.48 11.64 -6.07
CA PRO A 392 -13.63 10.49 -5.78
C PRO A 392 -12.29 10.87 -5.16
N PHE A 393 -11.67 11.98 -5.57
CA PHE A 393 -10.40 12.45 -5.01
C PHE A 393 -10.53 12.79 -3.52
N VAL A 394 -11.56 13.54 -3.14
CA VAL A 394 -11.84 13.91 -1.74
C VAL A 394 -12.05 12.66 -0.87
N LYS A 395 -12.86 11.70 -1.34
CA LYS A 395 -13.07 10.44 -0.64
C LYS A 395 -11.78 9.62 -0.52
N TRP A 396 -10.99 9.57 -1.60
CA TRP A 396 -9.73 8.85 -1.62
C TRP A 396 -8.71 9.45 -0.64
N ILE A 397 -8.50 10.78 -0.64
CA ILE A 397 -7.50 11.42 0.24
C ILE A 397 -7.86 11.26 1.72
N ASP A 398 -9.14 11.30 2.06
CA ASP A 398 -9.63 11.03 3.42
C ASP A 398 -9.32 9.59 3.86
N ASN A 399 -9.56 8.61 2.98
CA ASN A 399 -9.23 7.22 3.24
C ASN A 399 -7.72 7.02 3.41
N GLN A 400 -6.91 7.62 2.54
CA GLN A 400 -5.43 7.56 2.64
C GLN A 400 -4.94 8.11 3.98
N LYS A 401 -5.54 9.19 4.50
CA LYS A 401 -5.21 9.70 5.84
C LYS A 401 -5.52 8.68 6.93
N LEU A 402 -6.64 7.97 6.85
CA LEU A 402 -7.00 6.92 7.82
C LEU A 402 -6.02 5.73 7.78
N GLU A 403 -5.65 5.29 6.57
CA GLU A 403 -4.66 4.23 6.36
C GLU A 403 -3.30 4.61 6.94
N PHE A 404 -2.83 5.83 6.65
CA PHE A 404 -1.61 6.39 7.23
C PHE A 404 -1.64 6.38 8.75
N LEU A 405 -2.73 6.86 9.36
CA LEU A 405 -2.85 6.93 10.82
C LEU A 405 -2.80 5.52 11.45
N LYS A 406 -3.43 4.51 10.82
CA LYS A 406 -3.36 3.11 11.26
C LYS A 406 -1.93 2.60 11.22
N GLN A 407 -1.26 2.74 10.08
CA GLN A 407 0.11 2.29 9.90
C GLN A 407 1.07 3.01 10.85
N ARG A 408 0.91 4.32 11.06
CA ARG A 408 1.73 5.08 12.00
C ARG A 408 1.64 4.55 13.44
N GLU A 409 0.46 4.10 13.88
CA GLU A 409 0.31 3.50 15.21
C GLU A 409 0.87 2.07 15.26
N LYS A 410 0.70 1.30 14.18
CA LYS A 410 1.33 -0.01 14.03
C LYS A 410 2.85 0.09 14.18
N TYR A 411 3.49 1.08 13.55
CA TYR A 411 4.93 1.34 13.69
C TYR A 411 5.34 1.47 15.15
N LYS A 412 4.60 2.29 15.92
CA LYS A 412 4.88 2.49 17.34
C LYS A 412 4.76 1.17 18.10
N SER A 413 3.74 0.36 17.81
CA SER A 413 3.55 -0.93 18.47
C SER A 413 4.68 -1.92 18.17
N GLU A 414 5.11 -2.02 16.91
CA GLU A 414 6.21 -2.90 16.50
C GLU A 414 7.52 -2.48 17.17
N MET A 415 7.85 -1.18 17.16
CA MET A 415 9.06 -0.69 17.82
C MET A 415 9.05 -0.88 19.35
N GLN A 416 7.88 -0.94 19.98
CA GLN A 416 7.76 -1.19 21.43
C GLN A 416 7.97 -2.67 21.77
N LYS A 417 7.55 -3.61 20.91
CA LYS A 417 7.79 -5.05 21.10
C LYS A 417 9.27 -5.37 21.32
N TYR A 418 10.16 -4.62 20.66
CA TYR A 418 11.61 -4.83 20.69
C TYR A 418 12.37 -3.81 21.56
N LYS A 419 11.66 -3.04 22.41
CA LYS A 419 12.29 -1.98 23.21
C LYS A 419 12.99 -2.48 24.47
N ASN A 420 12.50 -3.57 25.04
CA ASN A 420 13.01 -4.17 26.28
C ASN A 420 13.61 -5.54 25.94
N GLY A 421 14.94 -5.66 25.98
CA GLY A 421 15.64 -6.95 25.83
C GLY A 421 15.39 -7.95 26.97
N GLY A 422 14.22 -7.91 27.62
CA GLY A 422 13.79 -8.80 28.69
C GLY A 422 12.41 -9.36 28.34
N GLY A 423 12.21 -10.66 28.58
CA GLY A 423 11.02 -11.44 28.27
C GLY A 423 9.70 -10.89 28.84
N GLY A 424 9.19 -9.82 28.26
CA GLY A 424 7.83 -9.32 28.47
C GLY A 424 6.83 -10.20 27.72
N SER A 425 5.82 -10.67 28.44
CA SER A 425 4.74 -11.55 28.01
C SER A 425 3.75 -10.88 27.02
N GLY A 426 4.26 -10.25 25.96
CA GLY A 426 3.47 -9.52 24.96
C GLY A 426 3.56 -10.21 23.59
N SER A 427 2.67 -11.16 23.34
CA SER A 427 2.49 -11.87 22.06
C SER A 427 3.80 -12.38 21.42
N ARG A 428 4.49 -13.28 22.14
CA ARG A 428 5.15 -14.41 21.46
C ARG A 428 4.09 -15.05 20.58
N ARG A 429 4.41 -15.50 19.35
CA ARG A 429 3.49 -16.30 18.51
C ARG A 429 2.74 -17.28 19.41
N GLN A 430 1.52 -16.94 19.81
CA GLN A 430 0.73 -17.82 20.64
C GLN A 430 0.30 -18.90 19.68
N LYS A 431 0.86 -20.08 19.90
CA LYS A 431 0.38 -21.34 19.36
C LYS A 431 -1.14 -21.34 19.50
N ARG A 432 -1.86 -21.15 18.40
CA ARG A 432 -3.11 -21.89 18.25
C ARG A 432 -2.63 -23.29 17.91
N ASP A 433 -2.65 -24.13 18.93
CA ASP A 433 -3.14 -25.49 18.87
C ASP A 433 -3.10 -26.08 20.29
N ALA A 434 -4.19 -26.74 20.63
CA ALA A 434 -4.46 -27.36 21.92
C ALA A 434 -3.29 -28.25 22.38
N GLY A 435 -2.96 -28.17 23.68
CA GLY A 435 -2.22 -29.21 24.40
C GLY A 435 -0.83 -29.56 23.86
N GLY A 436 0.22 -28.86 24.30
CA GLY A 436 1.57 -29.36 24.13
C GLY A 436 2.63 -28.38 24.61
N ALA A 437 3.13 -28.63 25.81
CA ALA A 437 4.19 -27.87 26.47
C ALA A 437 5.57 -28.22 25.88
N THR A 438 6.10 -27.36 25.01
CA THR A 438 7.54 -27.18 24.79
C THR A 438 7.77 -25.80 24.15
N THR A 439 8.40 -24.90 24.91
CA THR A 439 8.75 -23.55 24.48
C THR A 439 10.13 -23.54 23.84
N THR A 440 10.21 -23.63 22.51
CA THR A 440 11.40 -23.25 21.74
C THR A 440 11.14 -21.91 21.04
N ASN A 441 11.65 -20.82 21.63
CA ASN A 441 11.57 -19.47 21.07
C ASN A 441 12.49 -19.33 19.84
N TYR A 442 11.96 -19.51 18.62
CA TYR A 442 12.69 -19.12 17.42
C TYR A 442 12.58 -17.60 17.21
N ASP A 443 13.58 -16.87 17.70
CA ASP A 443 13.78 -15.45 17.40
C ASP A 443 14.31 -15.30 15.96
N GLY A 444 13.39 -15.24 14.99
CA GLY A 444 13.69 -15.10 13.56
C GLY A 444 14.43 -13.80 13.19
N TYR A 445 14.67 -13.58 11.90
CA TYR A 445 15.43 -12.41 11.42
C TYR A 445 14.84 -11.05 11.84
N GLU A 446 13.52 -10.97 12.03
CA GLU A 446 12.79 -9.72 12.33
C GLU A 446 13.23 -9.05 13.63
N LYS A 447 13.49 -9.84 14.69
CA LYS A 447 13.98 -9.31 15.97
C LYS A 447 15.30 -8.58 15.77
N LYS A 448 16.26 -9.22 15.08
CA LYS A 448 17.56 -8.62 14.77
C LYS A 448 17.42 -7.39 13.87
N PHE A 449 16.49 -7.44 12.91
CA PHE A 449 16.17 -6.29 12.08
C PHE A 449 15.74 -5.10 12.94
N TYR A 450 14.73 -5.26 13.79
CA TYR A 450 14.22 -4.17 14.63
C TYR A 450 15.23 -3.66 15.66
N GLU A 451 16.05 -4.54 16.26
CA GLU A 451 17.12 -4.16 17.18
C GLU A 451 18.13 -3.22 16.51
N LYS A 452 18.58 -3.55 15.30
CA LYS A 452 19.49 -2.71 14.51
C LYS A 452 18.79 -1.44 14.02
N PHE A 453 17.59 -1.61 13.47
CA PHE A 453 16.81 -0.54 12.88
C PHE A 453 16.46 0.55 13.89
N LYS A 454 16.27 0.20 15.17
CA LYS A 454 16.03 1.15 16.27
C LYS A 454 17.15 2.19 16.43
N GLY A 455 18.42 1.84 16.13
CA GLY A 455 19.52 2.79 16.19
C GLY A 455 19.33 3.99 15.24
N LYS A 456 18.87 3.73 14.01
CA LYS A 456 18.63 4.77 13.00
C LYS A 456 17.21 5.33 13.06
N CYS A 457 16.21 4.46 13.21
CA CYS A 457 14.79 4.78 13.09
C CYS A 457 13.99 4.52 14.39
N GLY A 458 14.60 4.63 15.57
CA GLY A 458 13.97 4.31 16.86
C GLY A 458 12.66 5.05 17.20
N THR A 459 12.32 6.10 16.44
CA THR A 459 11.07 6.87 16.59
C THR A 459 10.32 6.91 15.27
N VAL A 460 8.99 6.89 15.33
CA VAL A 460 8.12 6.99 14.15
C VAL A 460 8.47 8.18 13.26
N ASN A 461 8.78 9.34 13.85
CA ASN A 461 9.10 10.56 13.09
C ASN A 461 10.36 10.42 12.21
N LYS A 462 11.36 9.64 12.65
CA LYS A 462 12.56 9.38 11.84
C LYS A 462 12.22 8.51 10.64
N PHE A 463 11.39 7.49 10.81
CA PHE A 463 10.92 6.66 9.70
C PHE A 463 10.04 7.43 8.72
N LEU A 464 9.09 8.24 9.23
CA LEU A 464 8.25 9.09 8.38
C LEU A 464 9.07 10.11 7.57
N GLN A 465 10.19 10.57 8.09
CA GLN A 465 11.12 11.42 7.34
C GLN A 465 11.78 10.66 6.18
N LEU A 466 12.11 9.37 6.34
CA LEU A 466 12.61 8.56 5.24
C LEU A 466 11.54 8.38 4.15
N LEU A 467 10.27 8.18 4.53
CA LEU A 467 9.16 8.13 3.57
C LEU A 467 8.99 9.44 2.80
N ASN A 468 9.18 10.60 3.46
CA ASN A 468 9.14 11.90 2.78
C ASN A 468 10.25 12.06 1.71
N ASN A 469 11.40 11.41 1.92
CA ASN A 469 12.57 11.50 1.02
C ASN A 469 12.44 10.66 -0.24
N GLU A 470 11.42 9.81 -0.34
CA GLU A 470 11.14 9.04 -1.55
C GLU A 470 11.01 10.00 -2.74
N THR A 471 11.74 9.75 -3.83
CA THR A 471 11.76 10.63 -5.02
C THR A 471 10.36 10.93 -5.57
N THR A 472 9.45 9.97 -5.48
CA THR A 472 8.06 10.12 -5.90
C THR A 472 7.29 11.10 -5.00
N CYS A 473 7.63 11.16 -3.71
CA CYS A 473 7.07 12.09 -2.73
C CYS A 473 7.66 13.50 -2.86
N THR A 474 8.96 13.63 -3.08
CA THR A 474 9.60 14.96 -3.22
C THR A 474 9.10 15.71 -4.46
N LYS A 475 8.81 15.00 -5.55
CA LYS A 475 8.30 15.56 -6.82
C LYS A 475 6.82 16.00 -6.80
N ASN A 476 6.12 15.87 -5.67
CA ASN A 476 4.76 16.44 -5.55
C ASN A 476 4.79 17.97 -5.56
N GLY A 477 5.91 18.60 -5.17
CA GLY A 477 6.08 20.06 -5.21
C GLY A 477 6.09 20.65 -6.62
N ASP A 478 6.37 19.83 -7.65
CA ASP A 478 6.40 20.26 -9.06
C ASP A 478 5.02 20.61 -9.62
N ILE A 479 3.95 20.28 -8.89
CA ILE A 479 2.55 20.48 -9.31
C ILE A 479 1.96 21.62 -8.50
N GLU A 480 1.24 22.51 -9.17
CA GLU A 480 0.48 23.57 -8.52
C GLU A 480 -0.48 22.98 -7.47
N GLU A 481 -0.40 23.48 -6.24
CA GLU A 481 -1.07 22.95 -5.03
C GLU A 481 -0.62 21.59 -4.52
N GLY A 482 0.29 20.92 -5.22
CA GLY A 482 0.89 19.66 -4.82
C GLY A 482 1.59 19.79 -3.46
N GLY A 483 2.41 20.83 -3.30
CA GLY A 483 3.13 21.10 -2.05
C GLY A 483 4.11 19.99 -1.64
N ASN A 484 4.79 20.21 -0.51
CA ASN A 484 5.71 19.21 0.02
C ASN A 484 4.96 18.15 0.83
N ILE A 485 5.25 16.88 0.56
CA ILE A 485 4.79 15.77 1.37
C ILE A 485 5.56 15.79 2.70
N ASP A 486 4.81 15.78 3.80
CA ASP A 486 5.35 15.79 5.15
C ASP A 486 4.52 14.91 6.08
N PHE A 487 4.75 13.60 6.03
CA PHE A 487 4.08 12.64 6.90
C PHE A 487 4.35 12.88 8.39
N LYS A 488 5.53 13.41 8.75
CA LYS A 488 5.95 13.61 10.15
C LYS A 488 5.03 14.59 10.88
N ASN A 489 4.64 15.67 10.20
CA ASN A 489 3.85 16.74 10.81
C ASN A 489 2.34 16.56 10.66
N VAL A 490 1.86 15.39 10.21
CA VAL A 490 0.42 15.13 10.05
C VAL A 490 -0.28 15.03 11.40
N LYS A 491 -1.13 16.01 11.72
CA LYS A 491 -1.96 16.00 12.93
C LYS A 491 -3.12 15.03 12.85
N ARG A 492 -3.47 14.43 14.00
CA ARG A 492 -4.62 13.51 14.14
C ARG A 492 -5.97 14.19 13.95
N SER A 493 -6.10 15.47 14.30
CA SER A 493 -7.38 16.14 14.58
C SER A 493 -8.01 16.91 13.41
N SER A 494 -7.36 17.06 12.26
CA SER A 494 -7.81 18.01 11.23
C SER A 494 -8.54 17.33 10.06
N ALA A 495 -9.87 17.44 10.00
CA ALA A 495 -10.65 17.10 8.79
C ALA A 495 -10.72 18.27 7.79
N THR A 496 -10.32 19.47 8.24
CA THR A 496 -10.12 20.69 7.45
C THR A 496 -8.62 20.98 7.47
N GLY A 497 -8.05 21.49 6.39
CA GLY A 497 -6.61 21.54 6.10
C GLY A 497 -5.68 21.77 7.31
N ASP A 498 -4.57 21.04 7.31
CA ASP A 498 -3.43 21.42 8.15
C ASP A 498 -2.79 22.60 7.38
N ASP A 499 -3.08 23.85 7.78
CA ASP A 499 -2.80 25.05 6.97
C ASP A 499 -1.32 25.19 6.53
N SER A 500 -0.39 24.42 7.12
CA SER A 500 1.01 24.31 6.67
C SER A 500 1.39 22.97 6.01
N ASN A 501 0.63 21.88 6.21
CA ASN A 501 0.97 20.54 5.72
C ASN A 501 -0.03 20.06 4.65
N LYS A 502 0.42 20.06 3.39
CA LYS A 502 -0.43 19.71 2.23
C LYS A 502 -0.54 18.23 1.94
N THR A 503 0.06 17.34 2.75
CA THR A 503 0.10 15.88 2.50
C THR A 503 -1.29 15.33 2.18
N PHE A 504 -2.26 15.50 3.07
CA PHE A 504 -3.64 15.03 2.88
C PHE A 504 -4.62 16.16 2.53
N TYR A 505 -4.12 17.22 1.88
CA TYR A 505 -4.95 18.36 1.47
C TYR A 505 -5.84 18.01 0.27
N ARG A 506 -7.08 18.49 0.30
CA ARG A 506 -8.13 18.22 -0.69
C ARG A 506 -8.07 19.08 -1.96
N THR A 507 -7.06 19.94 -2.11
CA THR A 507 -6.86 20.91 -3.22
C THR A 507 -7.96 21.99 -3.30
N THR A 508 -7.60 23.24 -3.59
CA THR A 508 -8.56 24.33 -3.80
C THR A 508 -9.37 24.11 -5.08
N TYR A 509 -8.85 23.37 -6.06
CA TYR A 509 -9.60 23.00 -7.27
C TYR A 509 -10.90 22.27 -6.95
N CYS A 510 -10.90 21.53 -5.85
CA CYS A 510 -12.03 20.74 -5.36
C CYS A 510 -12.71 21.38 -4.15
N GLU A 511 -12.51 22.68 -3.92
CA GLU A 511 -13.29 23.47 -2.97
C GLU A 511 -14.52 24.08 -3.65
N ALA A 512 -15.53 24.45 -2.87
CA ALA A 512 -16.69 25.16 -3.39
C ALA A 512 -16.27 26.52 -3.95
N CYS A 513 -17.06 27.08 -4.88
CA CYS A 513 -16.76 28.40 -5.44
C CYS A 513 -16.51 29.46 -4.35
N PRO A 514 -15.71 30.50 -4.62
CA PRO A 514 -15.54 31.62 -3.70
C PRO A 514 -16.88 32.26 -3.31
N TRP A 515 -16.90 32.93 -2.16
CA TRP A 515 -18.14 33.49 -1.61
C TRP A 515 -18.87 34.41 -2.59
N CYS A 516 -18.15 35.34 -3.21
CA CYS A 516 -18.68 36.27 -4.20
C CYS A 516 -18.38 35.88 -5.65
N GLY A 517 -17.97 34.63 -5.90
CA GLY A 517 -17.52 34.19 -7.22
C GLY A 517 -16.08 34.62 -7.56
N ALA A 518 -15.65 34.33 -8.78
CA ALA A 518 -14.29 34.53 -9.26
C ALA A 518 -14.22 35.53 -10.42
N GLU A 519 -13.07 36.18 -10.57
CA GLU A 519 -12.75 37.05 -11.71
C GLU A 519 -11.32 36.81 -12.21
N GLN A 520 -11.04 37.16 -13.47
CA GLN A 520 -9.69 37.07 -14.02
C GLN A 520 -8.86 38.28 -13.57
N GLU A 521 -7.58 38.02 -13.26
CA GLU A 521 -6.62 39.05 -12.91
C GLU A 521 -6.33 39.95 -14.13
N ARG A 522 -6.61 41.25 -14.01
CA ARG A 522 -6.60 42.20 -15.15
C ARG A 522 -5.21 42.66 -15.60
N ASN A 523 -4.16 42.50 -14.78
CA ASN A 523 -2.81 43.02 -15.06
C ASN A 523 -1.74 41.92 -14.90
N GLY A 524 -1.31 41.30 -16.02
CA GLY A 524 -0.11 40.45 -16.09
C GLY A 524 -0.26 38.98 -15.66
N GLY A 525 -1.42 38.55 -15.17
CA GLY A 525 -1.66 37.18 -14.74
C GLY A 525 -2.29 36.33 -15.85
N ASN A 526 -1.50 35.71 -16.73
CA ASN A 526 -1.86 34.74 -17.79
C ASN A 526 -3.18 33.93 -17.57
N GLY A 527 -4.36 34.56 -17.65
CA GLY A 527 -5.65 33.94 -17.38
C GLY A 527 -5.86 33.41 -15.95
N LYS A 528 -5.15 33.92 -14.94
CA LYS A 528 -5.27 33.45 -13.55
C LYS A 528 -6.58 33.95 -12.91
N TRP A 529 -7.29 33.03 -12.26
CA TRP A 529 -8.51 33.35 -11.53
C TRP A 529 -8.24 33.75 -10.08
N ILE A 530 -8.88 34.83 -9.63
CA ILE A 530 -8.87 35.29 -8.24
C ILE A 530 -10.30 35.32 -7.67
N ALA A 531 -10.42 35.10 -6.37
CA ALA A 531 -11.69 35.30 -5.68
C ALA A 531 -12.03 36.79 -5.64
N LYS A 532 -13.29 37.14 -5.95
CA LYS A 532 -13.78 38.51 -5.72
C LYS A 532 -13.80 38.80 -4.22
N ARG A 533 -13.61 40.07 -3.86
CA ARG A 533 -13.65 40.51 -2.46
C ARG A 533 -15.01 40.16 -1.83
N ASP A 534 -15.01 39.61 -0.62
CA ASP A 534 -16.22 39.16 0.08
C ASP A 534 -17.27 40.27 0.27
N GLU A 535 -16.86 41.54 0.23
CA GLU A 535 -17.72 42.72 0.33
C GLU A 535 -18.52 43.02 -0.96
N THR A 536 -18.22 42.32 -2.06
CA THR A 536 -18.83 42.58 -3.38
C THR A 536 -20.16 41.85 -3.60
N CYS A 537 -20.58 41.01 -2.66
CA CYS A 537 -21.86 40.31 -2.67
C CYS A 537 -22.49 40.34 -1.27
N GLY A 538 -23.79 40.05 -1.18
CA GLY A 538 -24.57 40.20 0.04
C GLY A 538 -24.15 39.26 1.18
N ILE A 539 -24.45 39.69 2.41
CA ILE A 539 -24.57 38.80 3.56
C ILE A 539 -25.81 37.94 3.30
N GLY A 540 -25.63 36.74 2.71
CA GLY A 540 -26.62 35.69 2.56
C GLY A 540 -28.09 36.14 2.64
N LYS A 541 -28.74 36.47 1.52
CA LYS A 541 -30.18 36.81 1.49
C LYS A 541 -30.99 35.84 2.36
N GLU A 542 -31.93 36.33 3.17
CA GLU A 542 -32.79 35.44 3.97
C GLU A 542 -33.46 34.40 3.06
N TYR A 543 -33.37 33.13 3.43
CA TYR A 543 -33.97 32.03 2.67
C TYR A 543 -35.49 31.93 2.87
N GLY A 544 -36.18 33.04 3.09
CA GLY A 544 -37.60 33.10 3.47
C GLY A 544 -38.52 32.34 2.52
N ASP A 545 -38.16 32.26 1.23
CA ASP A 545 -38.94 31.61 0.18
C ASP A 545 -38.57 30.12 -0.04
N TYR A 546 -37.62 29.56 0.71
CA TYR A 546 -37.17 28.18 0.54
C TYR A 546 -37.85 27.24 1.53
N LYS A 547 -38.19 26.02 1.09
CA LYS A 547 -38.56 24.97 2.03
C LYS A 547 -37.31 24.55 2.82
N LYS A 548 -37.38 24.77 4.14
CA LYS A 548 -36.31 24.45 5.09
C LYS A 548 -36.49 23.04 5.64
N THR A 549 -35.43 22.24 5.59
CA THR A 549 -35.33 20.97 6.32
C THR A 549 -34.05 20.98 7.15
N GLU A 550 -34.17 20.69 8.45
CA GLU A 550 -33.01 20.49 9.32
C GLU A 550 -32.60 19.01 9.26
N ILE A 551 -31.35 18.75 8.90
CA ILE A 551 -30.76 17.41 8.85
C ILE A 551 -29.64 17.34 9.88
N PRO A 552 -29.83 16.60 10.99
CA PRO A 552 -28.74 16.30 11.90
C PRO A 552 -27.82 15.25 11.26
N ILE A 553 -26.55 15.58 11.07
CA ILE A 553 -25.54 14.65 10.57
C ILE A 553 -24.65 14.22 11.72
N LEU A 554 -24.59 12.92 11.96
CA LEU A 554 -23.70 12.34 12.96
C LEU A 554 -22.23 12.45 12.50
N THR A 555 -21.47 13.32 13.14
CA THR A 555 -20.04 13.51 12.92
C THR A 555 -19.24 12.82 14.03
N GLY A 556 -18.36 11.90 13.63
CA GLY A 556 -17.51 11.19 14.60
C GLY A 556 -16.37 12.07 15.11
N ASP A 557 -15.88 11.81 16.34
CA ASP A 557 -14.69 12.49 16.87
C ASP A 557 -13.48 12.16 15.98
N THR A 558 -13.09 13.14 15.17
CA THR A 558 -12.02 13.03 14.17
C THR A 558 -10.66 12.71 14.77
N ARG A 559 -10.48 12.86 16.09
CA ARG A 559 -9.25 12.53 16.82
C ARG A 559 -9.12 11.03 17.12
N LYS A 560 -10.20 10.27 17.01
CA LYS A 560 -10.24 8.83 17.30
C LYS A 560 -10.18 8.03 15.99
N SER A 561 -9.42 6.93 15.98
CA SER A 561 -9.27 6.07 14.79
C SER A 561 -10.27 4.93 14.76
N ASP A 562 -10.60 4.38 15.92
CA ASP A 562 -11.56 3.29 16.10
C ASP A 562 -13.00 3.80 15.97
N MET A 563 -13.86 3.05 15.28
CA MET A 563 -15.23 3.48 14.97
C MET A 563 -16.07 3.62 16.25
N VAL A 564 -15.93 2.69 17.20
CA VAL A 564 -16.64 2.77 18.47
C VAL A 564 -16.16 3.99 19.25
N GLN A 565 -14.84 4.26 19.27
CA GLN A 565 -14.30 5.45 19.93
C GLN A 565 -14.70 6.76 19.24
N LYS A 566 -14.78 6.79 17.90
CA LYS A 566 -15.24 7.95 17.12
C LYS A 566 -16.67 8.34 17.49
N TYR A 567 -17.54 7.36 17.60
CA TYR A 567 -18.94 7.56 17.93
C TYR A 567 -19.25 7.25 19.39
N LYS A 568 -18.24 7.15 20.26
CA LYS A 568 -18.43 6.70 21.64
C LYS A 568 -19.42 7.57 22.38
N LYS A 569 -19.33 8.89 22.23
CA LYS A 569 -20.28 9.81 22.86
C LYS A 569 -21.71 9.62 22.34
N PHE A 570 -21.89 9.26 21.06
CA PHE A 570 -23.20 8.92 20.49
C PHE A 570 -23.70 7.58 21.05
N CYS A 571 -22.84 6.57 21.08
CA CYS A 571 -23.14 5.28 21.68
C CYS A 571 -23.52 5.43 23.16
N ASP A 572 -22.78 6.24 23.92
CA ASP A 572 -23.04 6.53 25.33
C ASP A 572 -24.35 7.31 25.51
N SER A 573 -24.73 8.19 24.57
CA SER A 573 -26.00 8.92 24.63
C SER A 573 -27.23 8.07 24.30
N VAL A 574 -27.08 7.01 23.51
CA VAL A 574 -28.16 6.05 23.22
C VAL A 574 -28.25 4.92 24.26
N ASN A 575 -27.15 4.61 24.97
CA ASN A 575 -27.09 3.55 25.99
C ASN A 575 -27.87 3.88 27.29
N GLY A 576 -28.59 5.00 27.35
CA GLY A 576 -29.49 5.37 28.45
C GLY A 576 -30.92 4.83 28.33
N LYS A 577 -31.31 4.19 27.22
CA LYS A 577 -32.65 3.60 27.04
C LYS A 577 -32.57 2.24 26.37
N ASN A 578 -32.65 1.19 27.16
CA ASN A 578 -32.75 -0.18 26.68
C ASN A 578 -34.03 -0.38 25.84
N GLY A 579 -33.84 -0.73 24.57
CA GLY A 579 -34.68 -1.63 23.76
C GLY A 579 -36.20 -1.56 23.86
N GLU A 580 -36.82 -0.64 23.13
CA GLU A 580 -38.20 -0.82 22.64
C GLU A 580 -38.26 -0.59 21.12
N PRO A 581 -38.96 -1.44 20.34
CA PRO A 581 -39.08 -1.29 18.90
C PRO A 581 -40.13 -0.21 18.57
N GLY A 582 -39.72 1.05 18.66
CA GLY A 582 -40.53 2.19 18.22
C GLY A 582 -39.89 2.87 17.01
N ALA A 583 -40.65 2.96 15.91
CA ALA A 583 -40.33 3.79 14.75
C ALA A 583 -39.86 5.20 15.18
N PRO A 584 -38.95 5.86 14.43
CA PRO A 584 -38.38 7.13 14.83
C PRO A 584 -39.48 8.18 14.93
N SER A 585 -39.97 8.42 16.13
CA SER A 585 -40.76 9.60 16.43
C SER A 585 -39.81 10.77 16.30
N ALA A 586 -40.08 11.61 15.30
CA ALA A 586 -39.42 12.89 15.12
C ALA A 586 -39.27 13.57 16.49
N ALA A 587 -38.02 13.74 16.93
CA ALA A 587 -37.69 14.41 18.18
C ALA A 587 -38.08 15.90 18.07
N LYS A 588 -39.37 16.20 18.24
CA LYS A 588 -39.83 17.54 18.58
C LYS A 588 -39.43 17.79 20.03
N GLY A 589 -38.35 18.55 20.23
CA GLY A 589 -38.07 19.18 21.53
C GLY A 589 -36.85 18.69 22.32
N GLY A 590 -35.82 18.14 21.68
CA GLY A 590 -34.50 18.00 22.31
C GLY A 590 -33.68 19.28 22.13
N GLY A 591 -33.16 19.86 23.21
CA GLY A 591 -32.51 21.18 23.23
C GLY A 591 -31.47 21.40 22.13
N LYS A 592 -31.46 22.62 21.58
CA LYS A 592 -30.44 23.13 20.65
C LYS A 592 -29.07 23.00 21.30
N GLY A 593 -28.24 22.09 20.80
CA GLY A 593 -26.80 22.08 21.06
C GLY A 593 -26.12 23.26 20.36
N LYS A 594 -26.33 24.48 20.82
CA LYS A 594 -25.43 25.61 20.52
C LYS A 594 -24.20 25.40 21.40
N ASN A 595 -23.11 24.93 20.80
CA ASN A 595 -21.77 24.78 21.39
C ASN A 595 -21.69 23.93 22.68
N GLY A 596 -21.31 22.65 22.54
CA GLY A 596 -20.86 21.84 23.69
C GLY A 596 -20.64 20.35 23.40
N ASP A 597 -21.55 19.73 22.64
CA ASP A 597 -21.60 18.27 22.46
C ASP A 597 -21.28 17.86 21.01
N ASN A 598 -20.00 17.96 20.63
CA ASN A 598 -19.42 17.65 19.30
C ASN A 598 -19.71 16.23 18.76
N ILE A 599 -20.94 15.94 18.32
CA ILE A 599 -21.28 14.66 17.69
C ILE A 599 -22.28 14.83 16.54
N THR A 600 -23.03 15.93 16.50
CA THR A 600 -23.99 16.20 15.43
C THR A 600 -23.77 17.59 14.86
N GLU A 601 -23.48 17.65 13.57
CA GLU A 601 -23.54 18.89 12.80
C GLU A 601 -24.97 19.09 12.29
N THR A 602 -25.58 20.23 12.58
CA THR A 602 -26.90 20.56 12.03
C THR A 602 -26.73 21.23 10.69
N TRP A 603 -27.29 20.63 9.65
CA TRP A 603 -27.35 21.20 8.31
C TRP A 603 -28.76 21.69 8.03
N GLU A 604 -28.89 22.91 7.52
CA GLU A 604 -30.16 23.42 6.96
C GLU A 604 -30.12 23.28 5.45
N CYS A 605 -31.04 22.49 4.92
CA CYS A 605 -31.17 22.24 3.50
C CYS A 605 -32.33 23.07 2.95
N TYR A 606 -32.05 23.75 1.84
CA TYR A 606 -32.96 24.66 1.18
C TYR A 606 -33.29 24.12 -0.21
N TYR A 607 -34.59 24.03 -0.50
CA TYR A 607 -35.14 23.61 -1.78
C TYR A 607 -35.95 24.75 -2.41
N LYS A 608 -35.57 25.16 -3.63
CA LYS A 608 -36.39 26.04 -4.48
C LYS A 608 -36.79 25.30 -5.75
N LYS A 609 -38.09 25.09 -5.93
CA LYS A 609 -38.68 24.57 -7.17
C LYS A 609 -38.56 25.65 -8.25
N LYS A 610 -38.11 25.28 -9.44
CA LYS A 610 -38.03 26.20 -10.58
C LYS A 610 -39.42 26.72 -10.94
N ASN A 611 -39.60 28.04 -11.01
CA ASN A 611 -40.81 28.64 -11.55
C ASN A 611 -40.66 28.91 -13.05
N GLU A 612 -41.77 29.00 -13.80
CA GLU A 612 -41.76 29.21 -15.27
C GLU A 612 -41.07 30.53 -15.69
N ASN A 613 -40.96 31.50 -14.77
CA ASN A 613 -40.31 32.79 -14.99
C ASN A 613 -38.80 32.79 -14.66
N ASP A 614 -38.26 31.71 -14.09
CA ASP A 614 -36.83 31.58 -13.77
C ASP A 614 -36.05 31.13 -15.04
N VAL A 615 -35.70 32.10 -15.89
CA VAL A 615 -34.91 31.86 -17.11
C VAL A 615 -33.47 31.49 -16.71
N GLY A 616 -33.07 30.25 -16.99
CA GLY A 616 -31.66 29.80 -16.88
C GLY A 616 -31.23 29.14 -15.56
N SER A 617 -32.00 29.23 -14.47
CA SER A 617 -31.64 28.58 -13.19
C SER A 617 -32.32 27.21 -13.02
N ARG A 618 -31.52 26.18 -12.70
CA ARG A 618 -32.03 24.86 -12.27
C ARG A 618 -32.58 24.96 -10.84
N ALA A 619 -33.37 23.98 -10.41
CA ALA A 619 -33.84 23.90 -9.02
C ALA A 619 -32.66 23.99 -8.05
N ILE A 620 -32.76 24.86 -7.04
CA ILE A 620 -31.67 25.12 -6.11
C ILE A 620 -31.83 24.19 -4.90
N ASN A 621 -30.89 23.25 -4.74
CA ASN A 621 -30.87 22.24 -3.68
C ASN A 621 -29.50 22.25 -2.97
N PHE A 622 -29.35 22.97 -1.87
CA PHE A 622 -28.11 22.96 -1.10
C PHE A 622 -28.36 22.93 0.40
N CYS A 623 -27.42 22.36 1.13
CA CYS A 623 -27.37 22.37 2.58
C CYS A 623 -26.28 23.32 3.07
N VAL A 624 -26.57 23.97 4.18
CA VAL A 624 -25.70 24.89 4.90
C VAL A 624 -25.39 24.31 6.27
N LEU A 625 -24.12 24.26 6.64
CA LEU A 625 -23.74 23.95 8.02
C LEU A 625 -24.11 25.12 8.94
N GLN A 626 -24.88 24.83 9.99
CA GLN A 626 -25.27 25.81 11.01
C GLN A 626 -24.25 25.85 12.15
N ASP A 627 -23.03 26.29 11.83
CA ASP A 627 -21.98 26.57 12.80
C ASP A 627 -21.92 28.08 13.13
N ASP A 628 -20.96 28.45 13.97
CA ASP A 628 -20.63 29.84 14.31
C ASP A 628 -20.18 30.68 13.08
N LYS A 629 -19.97 30.03 11.94
CA LYS A 629 -19.57 30.65 10.67
C LYS A 629 -20.73 30.79 9.69
N ALA A 630 -21.95 30.36 10.06
CA ALA A 630 -23.14 30.56 9.25
C ALA A 630 -23.36 32.06 8.96
N GLY A 631 -23.58 32.39 7.68
CA GLY A 631 -23.74 33.77 7.20
C GLY A 631 -22.42 34.50 6.90
N THR A 632 -21.27 33.87 7.10
CA THR A 632 -19.94 34.46 6.79
C THR A 632 -19.33 33.85 5.52
N SER A 633 -18.24 34.44 5.00
CA SER A 633 -17.49 33.85 3.88
C SER A 633 -16.85 32.49 4.21
N LYS A 634 -16.71 32.16 5.49
CA LYS A 634 -16.22 30.86 5.98
C LYS A 634 -17.32 29.79 6.08
N LYS A 635 -18.58 30.12 5.72
CA LYS A 635 -19.74 29.22 5.74
C LYS A 635 -19.52 28.03 4.80
N LYS A 636 -19.77 26.80 5.30
CA LYS A 636 -19.76 25.59 4.46
C LYS A 636 -21.11 25.40 3.77
N LYS A 637 -21.10 25.16 2.46
CA LYS A 637 -22.28 24.82 1.64
C LYS A 637 -22.00 23.56 0.83
N ILE A 638 -22.93 22.63 0.80
CA ILE A 638 -22.84 21.39 0.02
C ILE A 638 -24.13 21.26 -0.81
N GLN A 639 -24.00 20.94 -2.09
CA GLN A 639 -25.16 20.58 -2.89
C GLN A 639 -25.54 19.12 -2.64
N TYR A 640 -26.82 18.84 -2.41
CA TYR A 640 -27.30 17.46 -2.31
C TYR A 640 -28.03 17.10 -3.61
N VAL A 641 -27.57 16.03 -4.24
CA VAL A 641 -28.21 15.43 -5.41
C VAL A 641 -29.22 14.42 -4.87
N LEU A 642 -30.49 14.60 -5.20
CA LEU A 642 -31.51 13.56 -5.02
C LEU A 642 -31.30 12.44 -6.02
#